data_AF-A0A1W6ZVZ5-F1
#
_entry.id   AF-A0A1W6ZVZ5-F1
#
_cell.length_a   1.000
_cell.length_b   1.000
_cell.length_c   1.000
_cell.angle_alpha   90.00
_cell.angle_beta   90.00
_cell.angle_gamma   90.00
#
_symmetry.space_group_name_H-M   'P 1'
#
loop_
_entity.id
_entity.type
_entity.pdbx_description
1 polymer ?
#
loop_
_entity_poly.entity_id
_entity_poly.type
_entity_poly.pdbx_seq_one_letter_code
_entity_poly.pdbx_strand_id
1 'polypeptide(L)'
;MIPAWAYLNDEDRAAFRAAVAFLNKRLAEQATIDWALSLKRTQRIERLAIEDLLDSPSAINLDEPWATAWRLIEEGWSAPLMEEGASTAIYGIQKRLRAGDRSGAVISNIVGLVAPSLKVEPLDAWRWQLVKKPRHPKTFDQLLHATLTSGDLVDLNVLNIASLTDVAFLRSLGSALEYAVNHGLEIAKRLGWDGQRSLWRLGFLSRVYYTQAARRYGETSEPDAYHRGIAPSVKLLWTVVARLAELEAQDAMPFIHRWRMAETVVHTRLWAAAARNSNLVGPEEAGAFLKNLDDRHFWDLDAFPEIAELRSIRFSDLAPNVQKAIAKRVRKGPPRNHWPRKADEAKVGNFQLYWTVRELKRIEVAGGDLPADERSWLNVNIGQFSDLAQMNIEEGFSRASEVYTVLPNPDEKLDALSGLARLRALEVAFSTARNGWGDDPAERASEWLRQPGRIQLLIGELEATGNGGNDFPHIWSRFGWAHSPKDEQHATASSQRNLQAEANRVLVLLNELSKATLAAAIEGISAWLDAWEKQVVASALGLAVWLRIWPIAVEATNARPEKEGDANLSVTASNADDDSDSMDIDTLNTPTGKLVGVFLAACPSLNDAPRPFESSSAVHQMRGAMIDAAGRSGLIVRHRLIEALPYFLRADRSWAEQYLISPLLKDDGASLALWRAIARRTHFTEVLKIIGNAMAERSTDRRLGRETRQQLVFSLVIESLHAFREGREAAVSNPRVQQMLRTIDDEVRAYAANAIQRFIYDLSVDKSGTGQAPSAADLFRSAAAPFLQHVWPQERSLATPGVSSAFADLPATSGEAFVEAVDAIERFLVPFECWSMLQYGLYGEDGGKKKLTIINTEAKAEALLRLFDLTIGNSEGSVIPYNLTDALDRIRSVAPELAKGSIYRRLSTAARR
;
A
#
# COMPACT_ATOMS: atom_id res chain seq x y z
N MET A 1 -3.89 11.71 45.91
CA MET A 1 -3.32 11.94 44.57
C MET A 1 -3.69 13.34 44.14
N ILE A 2 -2.74 14.11 43.64
CA ILE A 2 -3.04 15.36 42.94
C ILE A 2 -3.65 14.97 41.59
N PRO A 3 -4.85 15.45 41.20
CA PRO A 3 -5.46 15.08 39.93
C PRO A 3 -4.58 15.48 38.74
N ALA A 4 -4.55 14.65 37.69
CA ALA A 4 -3.70 14.89 36.51
C ALA A 4 -3.95 16.26 35.84
N TRP A 5 -5.18 16.78 35.95
CA TRP A 5 -5.56 18.10 35.43
C TRP A 5 -4.98 19.31 36.21
N ALA A 6 -4.39 19.10 37.40
CA ALA A 6 -3.86 20.18 38.23
C ALA A 6 -2.63 20.87 37.62
N TYR A 7 -1.94 20.21 36.68
CA TYR A 7 -0.76 20.73 35.99
C TYR A 7 -1.07 21.35 34.62
N LEU A 8 -2.35 21.38 34.22
CA LEU A 8 -2.77 21.96 32.93
C LEU A 8 -2.81 23.50 33.00
N ASN A 9 -2.44 24.15 31.90
CA ASN A 9 -2.66 25.60 31.73
C ASN A 9 -4.17 25.91 31.60
N ASP A 10 -4.56 27.18 31.61
CA ASP A 10 -5.99 27.53 31.67
C ASP A 10 -6.77 27.16 30.40
N GLU A 11 -6.15 27.17 29.22
CA GLU A 11 -6.76 26.74 27.96
C GLU A 11 -6.98 25.22 27.94
N ASP A 12 -5.97 24.44 28.30
CA ASP A 12 -6.04 22.97 28.42
C ASP A 12 -7.07 22.55 29.48
N ARG A 13 -7.18 23.31 30.58
CA ARG A 13 -8.16 23.04 31.63
C ARG A 13 -9.60 23.31 31.15
N ALA A 14 -9.80 24.28 30.26
CA ALA A 14 -11.10 24.55 29.63
C ALA A 14 -11.47 23.43 28.64
N ALA A 15 -10.54 23.02 27.79
CA ALA A 15 -10.71 21.89 26.86
C ALA A 15 -11.00 20.57 27.60
N PHE A 16 -10.25 20.28 28.67
CA PHE A 16 -10.48 19.12 29.53
C PHE A 16 -11.90 19.11 30.10
N ARG A 17 -12.35 20.23 30.70
CA ARG A 17 -13.71 20.33 31.27
C ARG A 17 -14.80 20.17 30.21
N ALA A 18 -14.60 20.72 29.02
CA ALA A 18 -15.53 20.57 27.91
C ALA A 18 -15.62 19.10 27.45
N ALA A 19 -14.47 18.42 27.30
CA ALA A 19 -14.42 17.00 26.95
C ALA A 19 -15.09 16.12 28.02
N VAL A 20 -14.78 16.32 29.30
CA VAL A 20 -15.43 15.60 30.41
C VAL A 20 -16.95 15.82 30.40
N ALA A 21 -17.41 17.06 30.20
CA ALA A 21 -18.84 17.36 30.13
C ALA A 21 -19.53 16.69 28.92
N PHE A 22 -18.85 16.65 27.77
CA PHE A 22 -19.36 16.01 26.55
C PHE A 22 -19.46 14.49 26.67
N LEU A 23 -18.51 13.86 27.37
CA LEU A 23 -18.39 12.40 27.48
C LEU A 23 -19.19 11.79 28.63
N ASN A 24 -19.56 12.60 29.63
CA ASN A 24 -20.30 12.14 30.79
C ASN A 24 -21.59 11.40 30.38
N LYS A 25 -21.77 10.16 30.88
CA LYS A 25 -22.86 9.21 30.54
C LYS A 25 -22.89 8.68 29.10
N ARG A 26 -21.85 8.92 28.29
CA ARG A 26 -21.79 8.52 26.88
C ARG A 26 -20.72 7.48 26.57
N LEU A 27 -20.05 6.95 27.58
CA LEU A 27 -19.03 5.90 27.45
C LEU A 27 -19.60 4.58 26.90
N ALA A 28 -20.91 4.35 26.98
CA ALA A 28 -21.59 3.18 26.40
C ALA A 28 -22.23 3.46 25.02
N GLU A 29 -21.69 4.43 24.26
CA GLU A 29 -22.13 4.78 22.90
C GLU A 29 -21.06 4.45 21.86
N GLN A 30 -21.47 3.87 20.72
CA GLN A 30 -20.54 3.50 19.65
C GLN A 30 -19.80 4.73 19.09
N ALA A 31 -20.51 5.84 18.93
CA ALA A 31 -19.94 7.09 18.44
C ALA A 31 -18.82 7.62 19.35
N THR A 32 -18.88 7.34 20.65
CA THR A 32 -17.83 7.73 21.61
C THR A 32 -16.58 6.88 21.44
N ILE A 33 -16.73 5.57 21.21
CA ILE A 33 -15.62 4.68 20.86
C ILE A 33 -14.98 5.10 19.54
N ASP A 34 -15.78 5.33 18.50
CA ASP A 34 -15.29 5.74 17.18
C ASP A 34 -14.54 7.08 17.26
N TRP A 35 -15.05 8.05 18.03
CA TRP A 35 -14.38 9.32 18.29
C TRP A 35 -13.08 9.16 19.08
N ALA A 36 -13.06 8.34 20.13
CA ALA A 36 -11.85 8.09 20.90
C ALA A 36 -10.76 7.42 20.05
N LEU A 37 -11.14 6.53 19.13
CA LEU A 37 -10.22 5.86 18.21
C LEU A 37 -9.68 6.81 17.12
N SER A 38 -10.38 7.90 16.80
CA SER A 38 -9.88 8.92 15.86
C SER A 38 -8.93 9.95 16.51
N LEU A 39 -8.82 9.97 17.85
CA LEU A 39 -7.94 10.91 18.55
C LEU A 39 -6.46 10.65 18.23
N LYS A 40 -5.78 11.68 17.73
CA LYS A 40 -4.32 11.67 17.52
C LYS A 40 -3.58 11.74 18.87
N ARG A 41 -2.32 11.30 18.93
CA ARG A 41 -1.50 11.39 20.18
C ARG A 41 -1.30 12.84 20.67
N THR A 42 -1.34 13.81 19.76
CA THR A 42 -1.25 15.24 20.08
C THR A 42 -2.48 15.77 20.82
N GLN A 43 -3.62 15.09 20.71
CA GLN A 43 -4.87 15.39 21.43
C GLN A 43 -4.84 14.78 22.84
N ARG A 44 -3.78 15.13 23.59
CA ARG A 44 -3.52 14.57 24.91
C ARG A 44 -4.58 14.96 25.93
N ILE A 45 -5.18 16.15 25.79
CA ILE A 45 -6.16 16.67 26.75
C ILE A 45 -7.46 15.86 26.70
N GLU A 46 -7.91 15.51 25.51
CA GLU A 46 -9.10 14.69 25.26
C GLU A 46 -8.90 13.26 25.77
N ARG A 47 -7.71 12.67 25.55
CA ARG A 47 -7.35 11.37 26.13
C ARG A 47 -7.31 11.40 27.65
N LEU A 48 -6.70 12.44 28.24
CA LEU A 48 -6.69 12.65 29.69
C LEU A 48 -8.11 12.79 30.27
N ALA A 49 -9.03 13.43 29.55
CA ALA A 49 -10.43 13.55 29.96
C ALA A 49 -11.16 12.20 29.96
N ILE A 50 -10.83 11.32 29.01
CA ILE A 50 -11.35 9.95 28.97
C ILE A 50 -10.79 9.13 30.13
N GLU A 51 -9.48 9.18 30.36
CA GLU A 51 -8.80 8.49 31.48
C GLU A 51 -9.40 8.93 32.84
N ASP A 52 -9.60 10.24 33.06
CA ASP A 52 -10.22 10.75 34.30
C ASP A 52 -11.67 10.26 34.49
N LEU A 53 -12.43 10.14 33.40
CA LEU A 53 -13.78 9.59 33.43
C LEU A 53 -13.80 8.08 33.67
N LEU A 54 -12.83 7.34 33.13
CA LEU A 54 -12.66 5.90 33.34
C LEU A 54 -12.19 5.55 34.76
N ASP A 55 -11.46 6.46 35.41
CA ASP A 55 -11.11 6.37 36.83
C ASP A 55 -12.25 6.82 37.77
N SER A 56 -13.30 7.45 37.24
CA SER A 56 -14.42 7.95 38.02
C SER A 56 -15.38 6.82 38.48
N PRO A 57 -16.17 7.02 39.56
CA PRO A 57 -17.17 6.04 40.01
C PRO A 57 -18.23 5.69 38.95
N SER A 58 -18.38 6.50 37.90
CA SER A 58 -19.33 6.26 36.82
C SER A 58 -18.86 5.17 35.86
N ALA A 59 -17.54 4.96 35.73
CA ALA A 59 -16.96 3.90 34.91
C ALA A 59 -16.92 2.54 35.60
N ILE A 60 -17.00 2.51 36.94
CA ILE A 60 -17.13 1.27 37.74
C ILE A 60 -18.41 0.48 37.36
N ASN A 61 -19.42 1.16 36.80
CA ASN A 61 -20.70 0.56 36.39
C ASN A 61 -20.85 0.36 34.87
N LEU A 62 -19.77 0.39 34.09
CA LEU A 62 -19.84 0.08 32.65
C LEU A 62 -20.12 -1.41 32.42
N ASP A 63 -21.22 -1.71 31.71
CA ASP A 63 -21.55 -3.08 31.32
C ASP A 63 -20.61 -3.61 30.22
N GLU A 64 -20.41 -4.93 30.17
CA GLU A 64 -19.78 -5.57 29.02
C GLU A 64 -20.68 -5.43 27.77
N PRO A 65 -20.12 -5.21 26.57
CA PRO A 65 -18.69 -5.26 26.22
C PRO A 65 -17.93 -3.92 26.30
N TRP A 66 -18.56 -2.85 26.78
CA TRP A 66 -17.98 -1.49 26.76
C TRP A 66 -16.80 -1.34 27.71
N ALA A 67 -16.87 -1.96 28.90
CA ALA A 67 -15.77 -1.96 29.85
C ALA A 67 -14.49 -2.56 29.25
N THR A 68 -14.61 -3.71 28.57
CA THR A 68 -13.48 -4.34 27.87
C THR A 68 -12.97 -3.46 26.73
N ALA A 69 -13.86 -2.84 25.94
CA ALA A 69 -13.47 -1.96 24.85
C ALA A 69 -12.62 -0.77 25.33
N TRP A 70 -13.03 -0.09 26.40
CA TRP A 70 -12.27 1.05 26.93
C TRP A 70 -10.90 0.66 27.47
N ARG A 71 -10.79 -0.46 28.20
CA ARG A 71 -9.48 -0.96 28.67
C ARG A 71 -8.51 -1.25 27.52
N LEU A 72 -9.02 -1.80 26.41
CA LEU A 72 -8.22 -2.04 25.22
C LEU A 72 -7.77 -0.72 24.57
N ILE A 73 -8.64 0.30 24.53
CA ILE A 73 -8.29 1.62 23.99
C ILE A 73 -7.19 2.29 24.80
N GLU A 74 -7.32 2.31 26.14
CA GLU A 74 -6.30 2.88 27.05
C GLU A 74 -4.95 2.18 26.90
N GLU A 75 -4.97 0.84 26.83
CA GLU A 75 -3.76 0.05 26.62
C GLU A 75 -3.15 0.35 25.23
N GLY A 76 -3.95 0.45 24.18
CA GLY A 76 -3.51 0.79 22.83
C GLY A 76 -2.90 2.20 22.72
N TRP A 77 -3.39 3.17 23.48
CA TRP A 77 -2.79 4.51 23.53
C TRP A 77 -1.43 4.54 24.20
N SER A 78 -1.18 3.63 25.15
CA SER A 78 0.07 3.51 25.89
C SER A 78 1.18 2.79 25.12
N ALA A 79 0.86 2.19 23.96
CA ALA A 79 1.84 1.49 23.13
C ALA A 79 2.96 2.45 22.64
N PRO A 80 4.20 1.97 22.40
CA PRO A 80 5.27 2.80 21.82
C PRO A 80 4.92 3.28 20.38
N LEU A 81 5.53 4.40 19.93
CA LEU A 81 5.48 4.79 18.51
C LEU A 81 6.20 3.72 17.69
N MET A 82 5.49 3.04 16.81
CA MET A 82 6.09 2.13 15.84
C MET A 82 6.17 2.87 14.50
N GLU A 83 7.37 3.05 13.97
CA GLU A 83 7.56 3.60 12.62
C GLU A 83 6.95 2.64 11.59
N GLU A 84 6.13 3.14 10.67
CA GLU A 84 5.69 2.36 9.52
C GLU A 84 6.84 2.23 8.51
N GLY A 85 7.43 1.04 8.43
CA GLY A 85 8.52 0.72 7.49
C GLY A 85 9.82 0.35 8.20
N ALA A 86 10.92 0.26 7.44
CA ALA A 86 12.23 -0.12 7.96
C ALA A 86 12.70 0.88 9.03
N SER A 87 12.50 0.51 10.30
CA SER A 87 12.76 1.38 11.45
C SER A 87 14.18 1.94 11.41
N THR A 88 14.30 3.27 11.39
CA THR A 88 15.62 3.94 11.35
C THR A 88 16.37 3.81 12.69
N ALA A 89 15.65 3.51 13.77
CA ALA A 89 16.19 3.29 15.11
C ALA A 89 17.21 2.14 15.16
N ILE A 90 17.11 1.15 14.27
CA ILE A 90 18.06 0.02 14.17
C ILE A 90 19.50 0.49 13.92
N TYR A 91 19.70 1.56 13.14
CA TYR A 91 21.03 2.08 12.84
C TYR A 91 21.64 2.82 14.03
N GLY A 92 20.82 3.50 14.83
CA GLY A 92 21.24 4.10 16.10
C GLY A 92 21.71 3.04 17.10
N ILE A 93 20.97 1.94 17.21
CA ILE A 93 21.34 0.77 18.02
C ILE A 93 22.64 0.15 17.51
N GLN A 94 22.77 -0.07 16.20
CA GLN A 94 23.99 -0.60 15.59
C GLN A 94 25.21 0.25 15.91
N LYS A 95 25.10 1.59 15.82
CA LYS A 95 26.20 2.51 16.14
C LYS A 95 26.64 2.35 17.60
N ARG A 96 25.69 2.27 18.54
CA ARG A 96 25.97 2.05 19.97
C ARG A 96 26.62 0.69 20.22
N LEU A 97 26.11 -0.38 19.60
CA LEU A 97 26.69 -1.72 19.70
C LEU A 97 28.13 -1.77 19.17
N ARG A 98 28.40 -1.13 18.02
CA ARG A 98 29.76 -1.00 17.44
C ARG A 98 30.70 -0.16 18.29
N ALA A 99 30.17 0.85 18.99
CA ALA A 99 30.92 1.65 19.96
C ALA A 99 31.18 0.91 21.29
N GLY A 100 30.71 -0.34 21.44
CA GLY A 100 30.92 -1.15 22.64
C GLY A 100 29.88 -0.97 23.73
N ASP A 101 28.79 -0.24 23.50
CA ASP A 101 27.72 -0.05 24.48
C ASP A 101 26.92 -1.34 24.68
N ARG A 102 26.81 -1.79 25.93
CA ARG A 102 26.08 -2.99 26.37
C ARG A 102 25.07 -2.67 27.47
N SER A 103 24.66 -1.41 27.58
CA SER A 103 23.76 -0.94 28.63
C SER A 103 22.33 -1.47 28.48
N GLY A 104 21.59 -1.46 29.59
CA GLY A 104 20.15 -1.78 29.59
C GLY A 104 19.32 -0.87 28.67
N ALA A 105 19.78 0.35 28.38
CA ALA A 105 19.16 1.23 27.41
C ALA A 105 19.25 0.68 25.97
N VAL A 106 20.39 0.08 25.60
CA VAL A 106 20.52 -0.60 24.29
C VAL A 106 19.61 -1.82 24.22
N ILE A 107 19.52 -2.60 25.30
CA ILE A 107 18.61 -3.75 25.39
C ILE A 107 17.15 -3.29 25.21
N SER A 108 16.72 -2.25 25.93
CA SER A 108 15.37 -1.71 25.83
C SER A 108 15.05 -1.20 24.43
N ASN A 109 16.01 -0.56 23.75
CA ASN A 109 15.85 -0.10 22.37
C ASN A 109 15.74 -1.27 21.39
N ILE A 110 16.55 -2.33 21.53
CA ILE A 110 16.44 -3.54 20.70
C ILE A 110 15.08 -4.20 20.89
N VAL A 111 14.65 -4.38 22.14
CA VAL A 111 13.33 -4.97 22.45
C VAL A 111 12.22 -4.10 21.88
N GLY A 112 12.32 -2.77 21.98
CA GLY A 112 11.35 -1.83 21.44
C GLY A 112 11.11 -1.93 19.92
N LEU A 113 12.10 -2.41 19.15
CA LEU A 113 11.93 -2.66 17.72
C LEU A 113 10.91 -3.77 17.42
N VAL A 114 10.85 -4.79 18.29
CA VAL A 114 10.15 -6.05 18.01
C VAL A 114 9.05 -6.39 19.03
N ALA A 115 8.94 -5.60 20.10
CA ALA A 115 8.01 -5.86 21.19
C ALA A 115 6.56 -5.91 20.67
N PRO A 116 5.82 -6.98 20.96
CA PRO A 116 4.40 -7.04 20.66
C PRO A 116 3.64 -5.97 21.46
N SER A 117 2.68 -5.32 20.80
CA SER A 117 1.82 -4.31 21.40
C SER A 117 0.38 -4.46 20.90
N LEU A 118 -0.56 -3.87 21.63
CA LEU A 118 -1.96 -3.86 21.26
C LEU A 118 -2.23 -2.76 20.24
N LYS A 119 -2.79 -3.13 19.08
CA LYS A 119 -3.34 -2.19 18.11
C LYS A 119 -4.86 -2.20 18.21
N VAL A 120 -5.46 -1.02 18.36
CA VAL A 120 -6.91 -0.86 18.43
C VAL A 120 -7.35 0.14 17.37
N GLU A 121 -8.30 -0.27 16.54
CA GLU A 121 -8.77 0.46 15.36
C GLU A 121 -10.31 0.45 15.31
N PRO A 122 -10.91 1.46 14.65
CA PRO A 122 -12.34 1.44 14.39
C PRO A 122 -12.71 0.26 13.50
N LEU A 123 -13.98 -0.16 13.56
CA LEU A 123 -14.48 -1.20 12.67
C LEU A 123 -14.63 -0.67 11.25
N ASP A 124 -13.94 -1.31 10.31
CA ASP A 124 -14.08 -0.97 8.89
C ASP A 124 -15.53 -1.06 8.42
N ALA A 125 -15.95 -0.07 7.62
CA ALA A 125 -17.31 0.02 7.09
C ALA A 125 -17.70 -1.22 6.25
N TRP A 126 -16.75 -1.84 5.54
CA TRP A 126 -17.00 -3.03 4.71
C TRP A 126 -17.48 -4.23 5.55
N ARG A 127 -17.09 -4.34 6.83
CA ARG A 127 -17.49 -5.45 7.68
C ARG A 127 -19.01 -5.51 7.87
N TRP A 128 -19.68 -4.36 7.84
CA TRP A 128 -21.13 -4.26 7.94
C TRP A 128 -21.87 -4.59 6.63
N GLN A 129 -21.16 -4.68 5.50
CA GLN A 129 -21.73 -5.16 4.24
C GLN A 129 -21.97 -6.68 4.26
N LEU A 130 -21.20 -7.40 5.06
CA LEU A 130 -21.28 -8.87 5.18
C LEU A 130 -22.06 -9.33 6.42
N VAL A 131 -22.16 -8.48 7.45
CA VAL A 131 -22.78 -8.82 8.73
C VAL A 131 -23.67 -7.67 9.22
N LYS A 132 -24.88 -7.98 9.68
CA LYS A 132 -25.81 -6.97 10.20
C LYS A 132 -25.29 -6.35 11.49
N LYS A 133 -25.20 -5.01 11.56
CA LYS A 133 -24.81 -4.28 12.77
C LYS A 133 -25.74 -4.62 13.95
N PRO A 134 -25.22 -5.18 15.05
CA PRO A 134 -26.04 -5.54 16.20
C PRO A 134 -26.54 -4.28 16.90
N ARG A 135 -27.83 -4.26 17.29
CA ARG A 135 -28.41 -3.16 18.10
C ARG A 135 -27.90 -3.16 19.54
N HIS A 136 -27.54 -4.33 20.06
CA HIS A 136 -26.97 -4.53 21.40
C HIS A 136 -25.70 -5.36 21.26
N PRO A 137 -24.52 -4.73 21.29
CA PRO A 137 -23.26 -5.44 21.16
C PRO A 137 -23.06 -6.34 22.38
N LYS A 138 -22.56 -7.57 22.15
CA LYS A 138 -22.31 -8.58 23.20
C LYS A 138 -20.82 -8.87 23.43
N THR A 139 -19.97 -8.49 22.48
CA THR A 139 -18.52 -8.69 22.53
C THR A 139 -17.82 -7.42 22.06
N PHE A 140 -16.59 -7.17 22.53
CA PHE A 140 -15.83 -5.98 22.13
C PHE A 140 -15.52 -5.97 20.62
N ASP A 141 -15.40 -7.15 19.98
CA ASP A 141 -15.21 -7.32 18.53
C ASP A 141 -16.36 -6.73 17.67
N GLN A 142 -17.49 -6.40 18.29
CA GLN A 142 -18.64 -5.73 17.66
C GLN A 142 -18.60 -4.21 17.83
N LEU A 143 -17.70 -3.70 18.69
CA LEU A 143 -17.48 -2.28 18.96
C LEU A 143 -16.23 -1.75 18.24
N LEU A 144 -15.14 -2.52 18.26
CA LEU A 144 -13.84 -2.11 17.74
C LEU A 144 -13.07 -3.32 17.17
N HIS A 145 -11.99 -3.05 16.43
CA HIS A 145 -11.03 -4.06 16.01
C HIS A 145 -9.79 -3.98 16.90
N ALA A 146 -9.41 -5.08 17.53
CA ALA A 146 -8.20 -5.15 18.35
C ALA A 146 -7.33 -6.33 17.93
N THR A 147 -6.05 -6.07 17.68
CA THR A 147 -5.09 -7.07 17.20
C THR A 147 -3.73 -6.92 17.88
N LEU A 148 -2.96 -7.99 17.89
CA LEU A 148 -1.55 -7.93 18.28
C LEU A 148 -0.73 -7.41 17.10
N THR A 149 0.07 -6.38 17.32
CA THR A 149 1.00 -5.83 16.33
C THR A 149 2.42 -5.73 16.90
N SER A 150 3.38 -5.37 16.07
CA SER A 150 4.77 -5.11 16.43
C SER A 150 5.45 -4.31 15.31
N GLY A 151 6.76 -4.05 15.46
CA GLY A 151 7.58 -3.53 14.37
C GLY A 151 7.86 -4.62 13.34
N ASP A 152 8.62 -4.26 12.31
CA ASP A 152 9.03 -5.20 11.26
C ASP A 152 10.09 -6.21 11.74
N LEU A 153 10.29 -7.28 10.98
CA LEU A 153 11.42 -8.19 11.20
C LEU A 153 12.75 -7.42 11.13
N VAL A 154 13.68 -7.80 12.01
CA VAL A 154 14.96 -7.13 12.13
C VAL A 154 15.95 -7.69 11.12
N ASP A 155 16.61 -6.80 10.38
CA ASP A 155 17.77 -7.18 9.56
C ASP A 155 18.95 -7.58 10.45
N LEU A 156 19.26 -8.87 10.45
CA LEU A 156 20.32 -9.44 11.29
C LEU A 156 21.72 -8.94 10.90
N ASN A 157 21.93 -8.54 9.63
CA ASN A 157 23.20 -7.96 9.19
C ASN A 157 23.42 -6.56 9.77
N VAL A 158 22.34 -5.84 10.07
CA VAL A 158 22.43 -4.50 10.67
C VAL A 158 22.74 -4.61 12.16
N LEU A 159 21.99 -5.38 12.94
CA LEU A 159 22.32 -5.56 14.37
C LEU A 159 23.64 -6.33 14.58
N ASN A 160 24.02 -7.17 13.62
CA ASN A 160 25.23 -7.98 13.64
C ASN A 160 25.38 -8.83 14.92
N ILE A 161 24.28 -9.44 15.37
CA ILE A 161 24.22 -10.24 16.60
C ILE A 161 25.23 -11.39 16.56
N ALA A 162 25.47 -11.97 15.38
CA ALA A 162 26.46 -13.02 15.17
C ALA A 162 27.89 -12.59 15.55
N SER A 163 28.20 -11.30 15.57
CA SER A 163 29.52 -10.79 16.00
C SER A 163 29.64 -10.56 17.50
N LEU A 164 28.53 -10.59 18.24
CA LEU A 164 28.54 -10.34 19.68
C LEU A 164 29.11 -11.57 20.41
N THR A 165 30.01 -11.30 21.36
CA THR A 165 30.69 -12.31 22.19
C THR A 165 30.44 -12.11 23.68
N ASP A 166 29.78 -11.01 24.08
CA ASP A 166 29.45 -10.71 25.47
C ASP A 166 28.26 -11.56 25.94
N VAL A 167 28.57 -12.63 26.66
CA VAL A 167 27.61 -13.60 27.19
C VAL A 167 26.63 -12.95 28.18
N ALA A 168 27.09 -12.05 29.05
CA ALA A 168 26.23 -11.40 30.03
C ALA A 168 25.19 -10.50 29.34
N PHE A 169 25.62 -9.73 28.35
CA PHE A 169 24.73 -8.91 27.52
C PHE A 169 23.70 -9.77 26.78
N LEU A 170 24.12 -10.84 26.11
CA LEU A 170 23.22 -11.73 25.37
C LEU A 170 22.20 -12.41 26.30
N ARG A 171 22.61 -12.80 27.51
CA ARG A 171 21.71 -13.36 28.53
C ARG A 171 20.65 -12.33 28.95
N SER A 172 21.05 -11.11 29.25
CA SER A 172 20.10 -10.03 29.61
C SER A 172 19.17 -9.66 28.47
N LEU A 173 19.67 -9.60 27.23
CA LEU A 173 18.85 -9.34 26.04
C LEU A 173 17.86 -10.49 25.80
N GLY A 174 18.30 -11.74 25.91
CA GLY A 174 17.45 -12.92 25.80
C GLY A 174 16.31 -12.91 26.83
N SER A 175 16.60 -12.59 28.09
CA SER A 175 15.56 -12.48 29.13
C SER A 175 14.56 -11.36 28.84
N ALA A 176 15.02 -10.22 28.33
CA ALA A 176 14.13 -9.11 27.99
C ALA A 176 13.23 -9.44 26.78
N LEU A 177 13.76 -10.15 25.77
CA LEU A 177 12.97 -10.63 24.63
C LEU A 177 11.98 -11.72 25.02
N GLU A 178 12.38 -12.66 25.89
CA GLU A 178 11.48 -13.70 26.42
C GLU A 178 10.32 -13.08 27.20
N TYR A 179 10.59 -12.02 27.98
CA TYR A 179 9.54 -11.24 28.63
C TYR A 179 8.59 -10.59 27.61
N ALA A 180 9.12 -9.99 26.54
CA ALA A 180 8.30 -9.38 25.48
C ALA A 180 7.40 -10.41 24.76
N VAL A 181 7.92 -11.61 24.48
CA VAL A 181 7.13 -12.71 23.90
C VAL A 181 6.01 -13.10 24.85
N ASN A 182 6.31 -13.35 26.13
CA ASN A 182 5.30 -13.69 27.14
C ASN A 182 4.23 -12.60 27.28
N HIS A 183 4.65 -11.33 27.28
CA HIS A 183 3.72 -10.21 27.31
C HIS A 183 2.77 -10.19 26.10
N GLY A 184 3.28 -10.44 24.89
CA GLY A 184 2.47 -10.58 23.68
C GLY A 184 1.46 -11.74 23.74
N LEU A 185 1.85 -12.87 24.34
CA LEU A 185 0.93 -14.00 24.55
C LEU A 185 -0.18 -13.65 25.56
N GLU A 186 0.13 -12.87 26.60
CA GLU A 186 -0.88 -12.37 27.54
C GLU A 186 -1.84 -11.37 26.88
N ILE A 187 -1.35 -10.46 26.02
CA ILE A 187 -2.21 -9.58 25.20
C ILE A 187 -3.15 -10.45 24.34
N ALA A 188 -2.62 -11.44 23.63
CA ALA A 188 -3.42 -12.30 22.78
C ALA A 188 -4.50 -13.07 23.54
N LYS A 189 -4.20 -13.58 24.75
CA LYS A 189 -5.20 -14.22 25.63
C LYS A 189 -6.34 -13.25 25.98
N ARG A 190 -6.05 -11.98 26.28
CA ARG A 190 -7.06 -10.94 26.49
C ARG A 190 -7.93 -10.71 25.25
N LEU A 191 -7.35 -10.84 24.06
CA LEU A 191 -8.05 -10.79 22.76
C LEU A 191 -8.78 -12.10 22.39
N GLY A 192 -8.94 -13.04 23.33
CA GLY A 192 -9.67 -14.29 23.12
C GLY A 192 -8.89 -15.39 22.42
N TRP A 193 -7.55 -15.32 22.42
CA TRP A 193 -6.71 -16.45 22.00
C TRP A 193 -6.71 -17.55 23.07
N ASP A 194 -7.06 -18.78 22.67
CA ASP A 194 -7.20 -19.94 23.56
C ASP A 194 -5.86 -20.62 23.92
N GLY A 195 -4.74 -20.04 23.50
CA GLY A 195 -3.39 -20.56 23.73
C GLY A 195 -2.97 -21.72 22.81
N GLN A 196 -3.87 -22.24 21.96
CA GLN A 196 -3.66 -23.55 21.33
C GLN A 196 -3.98 -23.59 19.82
N ARG A 197 -4.99 -22.88 19.31
CA ARG A 197 -5.57 -23.24 17.99
C ARG A 197 -5.27 -22.33 16.82
N SER A 198 -4.89 -21.08 17.02
CA SER A 198 -4.70 -20.16 15.89
C SER A 198 -3.60 -19.15 16.10
N LEU A 199 -2.54 -19.26 15.30
CA LEU A 199 -1.41 -18.32 15.29
C LEU A 199 -1.76 -17.01 14.57
N TRP A 200 -2.81 -16.96 13.75
CA TRP A 200 -3.23 -15.72 13.10
C TRP A 200 -3.62 -14.62 14.10
N ARG A 201 -4.18 -14.99 15.27
CA ARG A 201 -4.47 -14.03 16.37
C ARG A 201 -3.20 -13.46 17.02
N LEU A 202 -2.05 -14.08 16.78
CA LEU A 202 -0.74 -13.58 17.19
C LEU A 202 -0.06 -12.75 16.08
N GLY A 203 -0.76 -12.42 14.99
CA GLY A 203 -0.14 -11.79 13.82
C GLY A 203 0.68 -12.76 12.98
N PHE A 204 0.37 -14.06 13.04
CA PHE A 204 1.05 -15.18 12.37
C PHE A 204 2.50 -15.43 12.86
N LEU A 205 2.96 -16.66 12.62
CA LEU A 205 4.32 -17.14 12.92
C LEU A 205 4.57 -18.39 12.08
N SER A 206 5.22 -18.25 10.93
CA SER A 206 5.56 -19.37 10.05
C SER A 206 6.79 -20.12 10.54
N ARG A 207 7.85 -19.45 10.98
CA ARG A 207 9.02 -20.09 11.64
C ARG A 207 9.44 -19.33 12.90
N VAL A 208 9.90 -20.05 13.93
CA VAL A 208 10.44 -19.41 15.16
C VAL A 208 11.83 -18.80 14.99
N TYR A 209 12.46 -19.01 13.84
CA TYR A 209 13.77 -18.49 13.50
C TYR A 209 13.77 -17.89 12.09
N TYR A 210 14.80 -17.11 11.77
CA TYR A 210 15.00 -16.53 10.44
C TYR A 210 15.46 -17.60 9.45
N THR A 211 14.74 -17.80 8.34
CA THR A 211 15.20 -18.69 7.24
C THR A 211 16.27 -18.01 6.40
N GLN A 212 16.31 -16.68 6.40
CA GLN A 212 17.30 -15.86 5.70
C GLN A 212 17.79 -14.71 6.58
N ALA A 213 19.08 -14.38 6.44
CA ALA A 213 19.71 -13.33 7.25
C ALA A 213 19.32 -11.90 6.84
N ALA A 214 18.84 -11.69 5.60
CA ALA A 214 18.44 -10.38 5.09
C ALA A 214 17.42 -10.47 3.94
N ARG A 215 16.66 -9.39 3.73
CA ARG A 215 15.74 -9.23 2.61
C ARG A 215 16.53 -8.83 1.37
N ARG A 216 16.72 -9.76 0.42
CA ARG A 216 17.33 -9.48 -0.88
C ARG A 216 16.27 -9.36 -1.96
N TYR A 217 16.44 -8.37 -2.84
CA TYR A 217 15.54 -8.18 -3.98
C TYR A 217 15.72 -9.35 -4.97
N GLY A 218 14.67 -10.14 -5.21
CA GLY A 218 14.68 -11.25 -6.17
C GLY A 218 14.97 -12.65 -5.62
N GLU A 219 15.21 -12.83 -4.32
CA GLU A 219 15.25 -14.15 -3.66
C GLU A 219 13.89 -14.45 -2.99
N THR A 220 13.56 -15.73 -2.76
CA THR A 220 12.34 -16.11 -2.03
C THR A 220 12.38 -15.48 -0.65
N SER A 221 11.48 -14.55 -0.36
CA SER A 221 11.52 -13.76 0.87
C SER A 221 11.44 -14.65 2.14
N GLU A 222 11.86 -14.12 3.28
CA GLU A 222 11.51 -14.66 4.60
C GLU A 222 9.96 -14.81 4.70
N PRO A 223 9.42 -16.01 5.04
CA PRO A 223 7.97 -16.25 5.10
C PRO A 223 7.21 -15.26 5.99
N ASP A 224 7.85 -14.82 7.07
CA ASP A 224 7.27 -13.90 8.03
C ASP A 224 7.59 -12.42 7.74
N ALA A 225 8.14 -12.07 6.56
CA ALA A 225 8.64 -10.72 6.26
C ALA A 225 7.62 -9.58 6.39
N TYR A 226 6.32 -9.90 6.30
CA TYR A 226 5.22 -8.94 6.40
C TYR A 226 4.34 -9.16 7.64
N HIS A 227 4.72 -10.07 8.53
CA HIS A 227 3.97 -10.35 9.75
C HIS A 227 4.36 -9.36 10.85
N ARG A 228 3.37 -8.55 11.28
CA ARG A 228 3.48 -7.62 12.41
C ARG A 228 2.64 -8.19 13.55
N GLY A 229 3.29 -8.59 14.65
CA GLY A 229 2.70 -9.36 15.74
C GLY A 229 3.76 -10.05 16.60
N ILE A 230 3.62 -11.35 16.85
CA ILE A 230 4.55 -12.09 17.72
C ILE A 230 5.86 -12.47 17.00
N ALA A 231 5.84 -12.60 15.67
CA ALA A 231 6.97 -13.17 14.92
C ALA A 231 8.31 -12.43 15.09
N PRO A 232 8.39 -11.08 15.03
CA PRO A 232 9.66 -10.38 15.18
C PRO A 232 10.35 -10.62 16.52
N SER A 233 9.59 -10.61 17.63
CA SER A 233 10.15 -10.85 18.97
C SER A 233 10.60 -12.31 19.15
N VAL A 234 9.81 -13.27 18.66
CA VAL A 234 10.14 -14.71 18.74
C VAL A 234 11.41 -15.04 17.95
N LYS A 235 11.51 -14.55 16.71
CA LYS A 235 12.69 -14.82 15.87
C LYS A 235 13.94 -14.18 16.43
N LEU A 236 13.84 -12.94 16.94
CA LEU A 236 14.98 -12.27 17.55
C LEU A 236 15.41 -12.95 18.85
N LEU A 237 14.45 -13.39 19.68
CA LEU A 237 14.72 -14.18 20.88
C LEU A 237 15.50 -15.45 20.53
N TRP A 238 15.02 -16.20 19.53
CA TRP A 238 15.70 -17.39 19.06
C TRP A 238 17.13 -17.08 18.61
N THR A 239 17.34 -16.05 17.79
CA THR A 239 18.68 -15.68 17.30
C THR A 239 19.64 -15.36 18.45
N VAL A 240 19.17 -14.64 19.47
CA VAL A 240 20.00 -14.28 20.65
C VAL A 240 20.34 -15.52 21.47
N VAL A 241 19.36 -16.41 21.74
CA VAL A 241 19.58 -17.63 22.53
C VAL A 241 20.43 -18.64 21.76
N ALA A 242 20.25 -18.76 20.45
CA ALA A 242 21.10 -19.61 19.60
C ALA A 242 22.55 -19.11 19.62
N ARG A 243 22.76 -17.79 19.51
CA ARG A 243 24.10 -17.20 19.63
C ARG A 243 24.72 -17.44 21.02
N LEU A 244 23.92 -17.33 22.07
CA LEU A 244 24.35 -17.64 23.44
C LEU A 244 24.78 -19.11 23.55
N ALA A 245 24.03 -20.04 22.96
CA ALA A 245 24.35 -21.47 22.94
C ALA A 245 25.64 -21.80 22.17
N GLU A 246 25.93 -21.08 21.09
CA GLU A 246 27.19 -21.23 20.33
C GLU A 246 28.42 -20.83 21.14
N LEU A 247 28.29 -19.80 21.99
CA LEU A 247 29.36 -19.31 22.84
C LEU A 247 29.50 -20.16 24.11
N GLU A 248 28.39 -20.37 24.81
CA GLU A 248 28.32 -21.05 26.10
C GLU A 248 26.98 -21.76 26.29
N ALA A 249 26.92 -23.04 25.92
CA ALA A 249 25.69 -23.86 25.95
C ALA A 249 24.98 -23.84 27.32
N GLN A 250 25.74 -23.82 28.44
CA GLN A 250 25.19 -23.81 29.80
C GLN A 250 24.31 -22.59 30.07
N ASP A 251 24.60 -21.46 29.46
CA ASP A 251 23.82 -20.22 29.64
C ASP A 251 22.53 -20.16 28.82
N ALA A 252 22.43 -20.97 27.76
CA ALA A 252 21.20 -21.13 26.99
C ALA A 252 20.22 -22.13 27.66
N MET A 253 20.72 -23.12 28.40
CA MET A 253 19.91 -24.17 29.04
C MET A 253 18.74 -23.66 29.90
N PRO A 254 18.89 -22.59 30.72
CA PRO A 254 17.77 -22.05 31.48
C PRO A 254 16.58 -21.60 30.62
N PHE A 255 16.83 -21.02 29.44
CA PHE A 255 15.77 -20.63 28.50
C PHE A 255 15.06 -21.88 27.97
N ILE A 256 15.83 -22.87 27.53
CA ILE A 256 15.31 -24.10 26.93
C ILE A 256 14.44 -24.86 27.95
N HIS A 257 14.89 -24.97 29.21
CA HIS A 257 14.09 -25.57 30.26
C HIS A 257 12.78 -24.82 30.52
N ARG A 258 12.79 -23.48 30.54
CA ARG A 258 11.56 -22.68 30.68
C ARG A 258 10.61 -22.91 29.50
N TRP A 259 11.14 -22.94 28.27
CA TRP A 259 10.32 -23.20 27.08
C TRP A 259 9.65 -24.57 27.11
N ARG A 260 10.34 -25.59 27.66
CA ARG A 260 9.77 -26.93 27.84
C ARG A 260 8.57 -26.94 28.80
N MET A 261 8.60 -26.09 29.81
CA MET A 261 7.59 -26.01 30.88
C MET A 261 6.42 -25.06 30.58
N ALA A 262 6.58 -24.11 29.66
CA ALA A 262 5.61 -23.02 29.44
C ALA A 262 4.30 -23.44 28.72
N GLU A 263 4.17 -24.68 28.24
CA GLU A 263 2.97 -25.30 27.63
C GLU A 263 2.22 -24.52 26.52
N THR A 264 2.76 -23.40 26.02
CA THR A 264 2.18 -22.66 24.87
C THR A 264 2.73 -23.18 23.54
N VAL A 265 1.97 -22.98 22.45
CA VAL A 265 2.40 -23.32 21.08
C VAL A 265 3.74 -22.68 20.70
N VAL A 266 3.96 -21.39 21.02
CA VAL A 266 5.20 -20.67 20.68
C VAL A 266 6.41 -21.27 21.39
N HIS A 267 6.31 -21.49 22.71
CA HIS A 267 7.40 -22.08 23.49
C HIS A 267 7.70 -23.53 23.11
N THR A 268 6.68 -24.33 22.79
CA THR A 268 6.87 -25.70 22.27
C THR A 268 7.67 -25.68 20.96
N ARG A 269 7.41 -24.72 20.07
CA ARG A 269 8.15 -24.57 18.82
C ARG A 269 9.58 -24.07 19.03
N LEU A 270 9.79 -23.11 19.93
CA LEU A 270 11.13 -22.65 20.33
C LEU A 270 11.96 -23.80 20.94
N TRP A 271 11.36 -24.61 21.81
CA TRP A 271 11.99 -25.79 22.38
C TRP A 271 12.31 -26.83 21.29
N ALA A 272 11.37 -27.11 20.38
CA ALA A 272 11.61 -28.05 19.27
C ALA A 272 12.76 -27.59 18.37
N ALA A 273 12.84 -26.28 18.08
CA ALA A 273 13.95 -25.70 17.35
C ALA A 273 15.29 -25.88 18.07
N ALA A 274 15.33 -25.67 19.40
CA ALA A 274 16.52 -25.87 20.23
C ALA A 274 16.96 -27.34 20.28
N ALA A 275 15.99 -28.25 20.37
CA ALA A 275 16.22 -29.69 20.47
C ALA A 275 16.84 -30.30 19.20
N ARG A 276 16.90 -29.57 18.08
CA ARG A 276 17.66 -29.96 16.88
C ARG A 276 19.17 -30.02 17.15
N ASN A 277 19.66 -29.30 18.15
CA ASN A 277 21.06 -29.32 18.54
C ASN A 277 21.30 -30.36 19.66
N SER A 278 22.13 -31.37 19.37
CA SER A 278 22.47 -32.45 20.30
C SER A 278 23.26 -32.01 21.53
N ASN A 279 23.91 -30.85 21.48
CA ASN A 279 24.62 -30.28 22.62
C ASN A 279 23.67 -29.62 23.64
N LEU A 280 22.43 -29.31 23.24
CA LEU A 280 21.45 -28.64 24.09
C LEU A 280 20.41 -29.62 24.65
N VAL A 281 19.97 -30.59 23.85
CA VAL A 281 18.97 -31.58 24.27
C VAL A 281 19.45 -32.99 23.92
N GLY A 282 19.49 -33.84 24.94
CA GLY A 282 19.90 -35.24 24.81
C GLY A 282 18.91 -36.08 23.98
N PRO A 283 19.37 -37.18 23.37
CA PRO A 283 18.53 -38.03 22.52
C PRO A 283 17.36 -38.69 23.26
N GLU A 284 17.52 -38.98 24.56
CA GLU A 284 16.44 -39.55 25.38
C GLU A 284 15.28 -38.56 25.57
N GLU A 285 15.59 -37.30 25.88
CA GLU A 285 14.58 -36.25 26.06
C GLU A 285 13.88 -35.92 24.74
N ALA A 286 14.63 -35.78 23.64
CA ALA A 286 14.07 -35.57 22.30
C ALA A 286 13.16 -36.74 21.88
N GLY A 287 13.60 -37.98 22.11
CA GLY A 287 12.82 -39.19 21.81
C GLY A 287 11.54 -39.30 22.64
N ALA A 288 11.61 -38.97 23.94
CA ALA A 288 10.44 -38.94 24.82
C ALA A 288 9.42 -37.88 24.38
N PHE A 289 9.88 -36.69 24.01
CA PHE A 289 9.02 -35.63 23.47
C PHE A 289 8.29 -36.09 22.21
N LEU A 290 9.02 -36.57 21.19
CA LEU A 290 8.43 -36.98 19.90
C LEU A 290 7.41 -38.12 20.03
N LYS A 291 7.62 -39.05 20.98
CA LYS A 291 6.66 -40.13 21.24
C LYS A 291 5.36 -39.66 21.87
N ASN A 292 5.41 -38.61 22.69
CA ASN A 292 4.27 -38.14 23.48
C ASN A 292 3.44 -37.05 22.77
N LEU A 293 3.81 -36.66 21.55
CA LEU A 293 3.03 -35.71 20.75
C LEU A 293 1.66 -36.28 20.36
N ASP A 294 0.62 -35.46 20.47
CA ASP A 294 -0.67 -35.75 19.86
C ASP A 294 -0.60 -35.70 18.31
N ASP A 295 -1.66 -36.10 17.64
CA ASP A 295 -1.66 -36.17 16.18
C ASP A 295 -1.58 -34.80 15.52
N ARG A 296 -2.08 -33.73 16.15
CA ARG A 296 -2.00 -32.38 15.59
C ARG A 296 -0.57 -31.88 15.61
N HIS A 297 0.09 -31.91 16.76
CA HIS A 297 1.48 -31.47 16.90
C HIS A 297 2.44 -32.29 16.04
N PHE A 298 2.12 -33.56 15.80
CA PHE A 298 2.96 -34.45 15.00
C PHE A 298 2.85 -34.23 13.47
N TRP A 299 1.66 -33.84 12.97
CA TRP A 299 1.35 -33.80 11.54
C TRP A 299 1.10 -32.39 10.95
N ASP A 300 0.69 -31.42 11.77
CA ASP A 300 0.35 -30.06 11.32
C ASP A 300 1.63 -29.25 11.04
N LEU A 301 2.12 -29.32 9.80
CA LEU A 301 3.35 -28.64 9.38
C LEU A 301 3.25 -27.12 9.34
N ASP A 302 2.04 -26.58 9.14
CA ASP A 302 1.83 -25.13 9.14
C ASP A 302 1.93 -24.58 10.56
N ALA A 303 1.44 -25.33 11.56
CA ALA A 303 1.53 -24.92 12.95
C ALA A 303 2.87 -25.29 13.62
N PHE A 304 3.48 -26.44 13.27
CA PHE A 304 4.64 -27.00 13.97
C PHE A 304 5.76 -27.51 13.04
N PRO A 305 6.30 -26.68 12.11
CA PRO A 305 7.37 -27.10 11.21
C PRO A 305 8.63 -27.53 11.96
N GLU A 306 8.95 -26.89 13.10
CA GLU A 306 10.16 -27.21 13.89
C GLU A 306 10.12 -28.61 14.51
N ILE A 307 8.93 -29.15 14.78
CA ILE A 307 8.76 -30.53 15.27
C ILE A 307 9.09 -31.53 14.16
N ALA A 308 8.66 -31.25 12.93
CA ALA A 308 8.98 -32.06 11.77
C ALA A 308 10.50 -32.08 11.50
N GLU A 309 11.16 -30.93 11.59
CA GLU A 309 12.62 -30.84 11.46
C GLU A 309 13.36 -31.57 12.58
N LEU A 310 12.91 -31.40 13.84
CA LEU A 310 13.46 -32.13 14.99
C LEU A 310 13.40 -33.63 14.75
N ARG A 311 12.23 -34.13 14.33
CA ARG A 311 12.02 -35.55 14.02
C ARG A 311 12.98 -36.05 12.96
N SER A 312 13.24 -35.29 11.90
CA SER A 312 14.10 -35.73 10.80
C SER A 312 15.59 -35.60 11.12
N ILE A 313 16.03 -34.46 11.68
CA ILE A 313 17.45 -34.19 11.94
C ILE A 313 17.98 -35.10 13.05
N ARG A 314 17.22 -35.30 14.12
CA ARG A 314 17.66 -36.11 15.26
C ARG A 314 17.36 -37.59 15.11
N PHE A 315 16.75 -38.04 14.00
CA PHE A 315 16.23 -39.41 13.87
C PHE A 315 17.31 -40.47 14.16
N SER A 316 18.49 -40.34 13.56
CA SER A 316 19.61 -41.26 13.74
C SER A 316 20.17 -41.29 15.17
N ASP A 317 20.01 -40.20 15.92
CA ASP A 317 20.46 -40.11 17.32
C ASP A 317 19.51 -40.82 18.30
N LEU A 318 18.27 -41.09 17.88
CA LEU A 318 17.26 -41.70 18.75
C LEU A 318 17.53 -43.18 18.99
N ALA A 319 17.10 -43.68 20.15
CA ALA A 319 17.19 -45.11 20.44
C ALA A 319 16.42 -45.95 19.39
N PRO A 320 16.90 -47.15 19.00
CA PRO A 320 16.31 -47.93 17.91
C PRO A 320 14.83 -48.28 18.08
N ASN A 321 14.37 -48.44 19.33
CA ASN A 321 12.97 -48.65 19.65
C ASN A 321 12.10 -47.40 19.38
N VAL A 322 12.65 -46.21 19.60
CA VAL A 322 11.99 -44.92 19.31
C VAL A 322 11.93 -44.69 17.80
N GLN A 323 13.04 -44.93 17.07
CA GLN A 323 13.08 -44.86 15.61
C GLN A 323 11.99 -45.72 14.97
N LYS A 324 11.90 -47.00 15.38
CA LYS A 324 10.86 -47.92 14.91
C LYS A 324 9.44 -47.42 15.23
N ALA A 325 9.22 -46.88 16.43
CA ALA A 325 7.91 -46.36 16.82
C ALA A 325 7.49 -45.14 15.98
N ILE A 326 8.42 -44.20 15.74
CA ILE A 326 8.18 -43.01 14.92
C ILE A 326 7.97 -43.41 13.45
N ALA A 327 8.84 -44.25 12.89
CA ALA A 327 8.73 -44.71 11.50
C ALA A 327 7.39 -45.41 11.26
N LYS A 328 6.96 -46.28 12.19
CA LYS A 328 5.64 -46.93 12.14
C LYS A 328 4.48 -45.93 12.25
N ARG A 329 4.61 -44.88 13.07
CA ARG A 329 3.59 -43.82 13.18
C ARG A 329 3.48 -43.02 11.88
N VAL A 330 4.61 -42.64 11.29
CA VAL A 330 4.64 -41.96 9.99
C VAL A 330 4.01 -42.85 8.92
N ARG A 331 4.40 -44.13 8.87
CA ARG A 331 3.89 -45.14 7.93
C ARG A 331 2.36 -45.29 7.96
N LYS A 332 1.74 -45.12 9.13
CA LYS A 332 0.28 -45.16 9.32
C LYS A 332 -0.43 -43.95 8.65
N GLY A 333 0.27 -42.84 8.49
CA GLY A 333 -0.25 -41.60 7.93
C GLY A 333 -1.10 -40.78 8.91
N PRO A 334 -1.52 -39.58 8.50
CA PRO A 334 -2.33 -38.68 9.33
C PRO A 334 -3.75 -39.23 9.52
N PRO A 335 -4.38 -39.02 10.69
CA PRO A 335 -5.76 -39.48 10.93
C PRO A 335 -6.78 -38.72 10.07
N ARG A 336 -7.90 -39.39 9.72
CA ARG A 336 -8.96 -38.89 8.81
C ARG A 336 -9.59 -37.55 9.22
N ASN A 337 -9.51 -37.20 10.50
CA ASN A 337 -10.05 -35.95 11.06
C ASN A 337 -9.27 -34.69 10.65
N HIS A 338 -8.12 -34.82 9.98
CA HIS A 338 -7.41 -33.69 9.36
C HIS A 338 -8.15 -33.13 8.14
N TRP A 339 -9.04 -33.92 7.53
CA TRP A 339 -9.83 -33.50 6.37
C TRP A 339 -11.31 -33.33 6.72
N PRO A 340 -12.05 -32.43 6.02
CA PRO A 340 -13.49 -32.30 6.19
C PRO A 340 -14.22 -33.63 6.04
N ARG A 341 -15.32 -33.82 6.80
CA ARG A 341 -16.11 -35.07 6.76
C ARG A 341 -16.65 -35.40 5.36
N LYS A 342 -16.90 -34.38 4.54
CA LYS A 342 -17.43 -34.52 3.16
C LYS A 342 -16.34 -34.66 2.08
N ALA A 343 -15.06 -34.66 2.45
CA ALA A 343 -13.98 -34.82 1.48
C ALA A 343 -14.01 -36.24 0.87
N ASP A 344 -13.78 -36.30 -0.44
CA ASP A 344 -13.70 -37.53 -1.24
C ASP A 344 -12.66 -38.50 -0.68
N GLU A 345 -13.07 -39.73 -0.42
CA GLU A 345 -12.25 -40.77 0.23
C GLU A 345 -11.00 -41.14 -0.59
N ALA A 346 -11.12 -41.20 -1.92
CA ALA A 346 -9.99 -41.51 -2.79
C ALA A 346 -8.93 -40.38 -2.74
N LYS A 347 -9.39 -39.13 -2.74
CA LYS A 347 -8.51 -37.96 -2.61
C LYS A 347 -7.83 -37.91 -1.24
N VAL A 348 -8.58 -38.17 -0.17
CA VAL A 348 -8.01 -38.25 1.19
C VAL A 348 -6.96 -39.35 1.28
N GLY A 349 -7.22 -40.53 0.72
CA GLY A 349 -6.23 -41.61 0.65
C GLY A 349 -4.95 -41.21 -0.08
N ASN A 350 -5.07 -40.49 -1.20
CA ASN A 350 -3.92 -39.96 -1.92
C ASN A 350 -3.14 -38.91 -1.10
N PHE A 351 -3.83 -37.99 -0.41
CA PHE A 351 -3.17 -37.02 0.47
C PHE A 351 -2.47 -37.67 1.67
N GLN A 352 -3.08 -38.69 2.28
CA GLN A 352 -2.46 -39.46 3.36
C GLN A 352 -1.18 -40.15 2.88
N LEU A 353 -1.22 -40.72 1.67
CA LEU A 353 -0.06 -41.35 1.05
C LEU A 353 1.05 -40.32 0.78
N TYR A 354 0.70 -39.17 0.16
CA TYR A 354 1.64 -38.08 -0.10
C TYR A 354 2.33 -37.61 1.18
N TRP A 355 1.57 -37.33 2.24
CA TRP A 355 2.13 -36.86 3.52
C TRP A 355 3.05 -37.93 4.12
N THR A 356 2.68 -39.20 4.05
CA THR A 356 3.51 -40.31 4.56
C THR A 356 4.84 -40.42 3.80
N VAL A 357 4.81 -40.36 2.46
CA VAL A 357 6.01 -40.40 1.62
C VAL A 357 6.90 -39.19 1.91
N ARG A 358 6.32 -37.98 1.96
CA ARG A 358 7.03 -36.73 2.28
C ARG A 358 7.77 -36.81 3.61
N GLU A 359 7.11 -37.29 4.66
CA GLU A 359 7.71 -37.36 5.99
C GLU A 359 8.81 -38.43 6.13
N LEU A 360 8.65 -39.61 5.51
CA LEU A 360 9.73 -40.61 5.47
C LEU A 360 10.91 -40.11 4.64
N LYS A 361 10.64 -39.48 3.49
CA LYS A 361 11.67 -38.89 2.64
C LYS A 361 12.39 -37.74 3.34
N ARG A 362 11.69 -36.91 4.13
CA ARG A 362 12.31 -35.86 4.95
C ARG A 362 13.33 -36.44 5.94
N ILE A 363 13.02 -37.56 6.59
CA ILE A 363 13.97 -38.26 7.47
C ILE A 363 15.21 -38.70 6.69
N GLU A 364 15.03 -39.34 5.53
CA GLU A 364 16.14 -39.79 4.68
C GLU A 364 17.01 -38.61 4.18
N VAL A 365 16.40 -37.54 3.69
CA VAL A 365 17.09 -36.32 3.21
C VAL A 365 17.88 -35.63 4.33
N ALA A 366 17.41 -35.71 5.57
CA ALA A 366 18.13 -35.19 6.74
C ALA A 366 19.29 -36.10 7.20
N GLY A 367 19.56 -37.22 6.53
CA GLY A 367 20.59 -38.20 6.91
C GLY A 367 20.12 -39.28 7.90
N GLY A 368 18.80 -39.42 8.08
CA GLY A 368 18.17 -40.40 8.96
C GLY A 368 18.20 -41.83 8.41
N ASP A 369 18.70 -42.79 9.19
CA ASP A 369 18.66 -44.21 8.82
C ASP A 369 17.29 -44.85 9.10
N LEU A 370 16.41 -44.84 8.10
CA LEU A 370 15.14 -45.55 8.16
C LEU A 370 15.34 -47.06 8.35
N PRO A 371 14.50 -47.74 9.14
CA PRO A 371 14.53 -49.20 9.19
C PRO A 371 14.22 -49.81 7.81
N ALA A 372 14.75 -51.01 7.57
CA ALA A 372 14.82 -51.60 6.24
C ALA A 372 13.43 -51.76 5.57
N ASP A 373 12.41 -52.10 6.36
CA ASP A 373 11.04 -52.30 5.88
C ASP A 373 10.43 -50.97 5.38
N GLU A 374 10.64 -49.87 6.11
CA GLU A 374 10.15 -48.54 5.73
C GLU A 374 10.93 -47.96 4.55
N ARG A 375 12.24 -48.19 4.47
CA ARG A 375 13.06 -47.78 3.32
C ARG A 375 12.62 -48.48 2.03
N SER A 376 12.41 -49.79 2.10
CA SER A 376 11.87 -50.57 0.97
C SER A 376 10.51 -50.04 0.52
N TRP A 377 9.62 -49.74 1.49
CA TRP A 377 8.31 -49.20 1.18
C TRP A 377 8.37 -47.79 0.54
N LEU A 378 9.22 -46.89 1.06
CA LEU A 378 9.39 -45.55 0.50
C LEU A 378 9.81 -45.61 -0.97
N ASN A 379 10.79 -46.46 -1.30
CA ASN A 379 11.30 -46.62 -2.67
C ASN A 379 10.22 -47.08 -3.67
N VAL A 380 9.25 -47.88 -3.23
CA VAL A 380 8.13 -48.33 -4.07
C VAL A 380 7.12 -47.20 -4.33
N ASN A 381 6.97 -46.25 -3.42
CA ASN A 381 5.89 -45.25 -3.47
C ASN A 381 6.35 -43.87 -3.90
N ILE A 382 7.63 -43.53 -3.77
CA ILE A 382 8.16 -42.21 -4.13
C ILE A 382 8.01 -41.90 -5.62
N GLY A 383 8.04 -42.91 -6.49
CA GLY A 383 7.83 -42.75 -7.94
C GLY A 383 6.44 -42.23 -8.33
N GLN A 384 5.47 -42.24 -7.41
CA GLN A 384 4.13 -41.67 -7.63
C GLN A 384 4.11 -40.14 -7.47
N PHE A 385 5.13 -39.56 -6.83
CA PHE A 385 5.21 -38.12 -6.51
C PHE A 385 6.59 -37.59 -6.91
N SER A 386 6.70 -37.16 -8.17
CA SER A 386 7.97 -36.70 -8.75
C SER A 386 8.56 -35.48 -8.02
N ASP A 387 7.71 -34.62 -7.47
CA ASP A 387 8.08 -33.46 -6.65
C ASP A 387 8.82 -33.87 -5.36
N LEU A 388 8.45 -35.01 -4.77
CA LEU A 388 9.09 -35.52 -3.55
C LEU A 388 10.44 -36.22 -3.81
N ALA A 389 10.78 -36.54 -5.06
CA ALA A 389 12.04 -37.22 -5.37
C ALA A 389 13.26 -36.32 -5.10
N GLN A 390 13.14 -35.02 -5.39
CA GLN A 390 14.20 -34.00 -5.23
C GLN A 390 13.90 -33.01 -4.10
N MET A 391 13.00 -33.36 -3.17
CA MET A 391 12.63 -32.48 -2.08
C MET A 391 13.79 -32.18 -1.13
N ASN A 392 13.75 -31.00 -0.50
CA ASN A 392 14.59 -30.65 0.65
C ASN A 392 13.83 -30.89 1.97
N ILE A 393 14.49 -30.65 3.10
CA ILE A 393 13.89 -30.84 4.43
C ILE A 393 12.67 -29.92 4.67
N GLU A 394 12.59 -28.79 3.99
CA GLU A 394 11.57 -27.74 4.18
C GLU A 394 10.31 -27.93 3.31
N GLU A 395 10.26 -28.98 2.49
CA GLU A 395 9.14 -29.22 1.59
C GLU A 395 7.80 -29.28 2.36
N GLY A 396 6.79 -28.55 1.88
CA GLY A 396 5.50 -28.42 2.58
C GLY A 396 5.47 -27.49 3.80
N PHE A 397 6.54 -26.77 4.14
CA PHE A 397 6.48 -25.65 5.10
C PHE A 397 5.95 -24.38 4.43
N SER A 398 5.39 -23.45 5.21
CA SER A 398 4.95 -22.16 4.70
C SER A 398 6.13 -21.40 4.08
N ARG A 399 5.99 -21.04 2.79
CA ARG A 399 6.98 -20.26 2.02
C ARG A 399 6.58 -18.79 2.00
N ALA A 400 7.49 -17.92 1.56
CA ALA A 400 7.10 -16.55 1.24
C ALA A 400 6.00 -16.51 0.18
N SER A 401 5.23 -15.43 0.20
CA SER A 401 4.25 -15.15 -0.85
C SER A 401 4.97 -15.00 -2.19
N GLU A 402 4.85 -16.02 -3.04
CA GLU A 402 5.30 -16.00 -4.42
C GLU A 402 4.11 -15.69 -5.33
N VAL A 403 4.25 -14.66 -6.16
CA VAL A 403 3.31 -14.43 -7.26
C VAL A 403 3.71 -15.36 -8.38
N TYR A 404 2.99 -16.46 -8.55
CA TYR A 404 3.17 -17.32 -9.72
C TYR A 404 2.06 -17.06 -10.73
N THR A 405 2.39 -17.22 -12.01
CA THR A 405 1.38 -17.26 -13.07
C THR A 405 0.74 -18.63 -13.04
N VAL A 406 -0.57 -18.69 -12.83
CA VAL A 406 -1.34 -19.94 -12.98
C VAL A 406 -1.25 -20.34 -14.45
N LEU A 407 -0.77 -21.55 -14.74
CA LEU A 407 -0.76 -22.10 -16.10
C LEU A 407 -2.19 -22.19 -16.62
N PRO A 408 -2.49 -21.63 -17.80
CA PRO A 408 -3.83 -21.74 -18.39
C PRO A 408 -4.27 -23.20 -18.53
N ASN A 409 -5.52 -23.51 -18.16
CA ASN A 409 -6.17 -24.82 -18.29
C ASN A 409 -7.38 -24.75 -19.26
N PRO A 410 -7.13 -24.57 -20.57
CA PRO A 410 -8.19 -24.39 -21.57
C PRO A 410 -9.08 -25.63 -21.73
N ASP A 411 -10.37 -25.43 -22.07
CA ASP A 411 -11.29 -26.55 -22.31
C ASP A 411 -11.05 -27.17 -23.71
N GLU A 412 -10.19 -28.19 -23.77
CA GLU A 412 -9.82 -28.88 -25.02
C GLU A 412 -11.02 -29.50 -25.76
N LYS A 413 -12.15 -29.75 -25.08
CA LYS A 413 -13.35 -30.32 -25.74
C LYS A 413 -13.92 -29.40 -26.81
N LEU A 414 -13.64 -28.09 -26.72
CA LEU A 414 -14.07 -27.10 -27.71
C LEU A 414 -13.42 -27.32 -29.09
N ASP A 415 -12.27 -27.99 -29.14
CA ASP A 415 -11.57 -28.31 -30.39
C ASP A 415 -12.29 -29.37 -31.22
N ALA A 416 -13.04 -30.26 -30.56
CA ALA A 416 -13.82 -31.30 -31.24
C ALA A 416 -15.17 -30.80 -31.80
N LEU A 417 -15.60 -29.59 -31.43
CA LEU A 417 -16.83 -28.96 -31.90
C LEU A 417 -16.54 -28.02 -33.07
N SER A 418 -17.54 -27.71 -33.89
CA SER A 418 -17.43 -26.72 -34.97
C SER A 418 -18.75 -25.99 -35.24
N GLY A 419 -18.65 -24.77 -35.80
CA GLY A 419 -19.77 -23.92 -36.14
C GLY A 419 -20.72 -23.69 -34.98
N LEU A 420 -22.03 -23.85 -35.24
CA LEU A 420 -23.09 -23.62 -34.25
C LEU A 420 -22.96 -24.46 -32.98
N ALA A 421 -22.40 -25.68 -33.08
CA ALA A 421 -22.23 -26.55 -31.92
C ALA A 421 -21.19 -25.99 -30.94
N ARG A 422 -20.10 -25.40 -31.44
CA ARG A 422 -19.09 -24.74 -30.60
C ARG A 422 -19.64 -23.46 -29.97
N LEU A 423 -20.33 -22.64 -30.74
CA LEU A 423 -20.96 -21.41 -30.23
C LEU A 423 -21.94 -21.72 -29.09
N ARG A 424 -22.79 -22.74 -29.23
CA ARG A 424 -23.70 -23.15 -28.14
C ARG A 424 -22.95 -23.64 -26.89
N ALA A 425 -21.85 -24.39 -27.06
CA ALA A 425 -21.05 -24.85 -25.92
C ALA A 425 -20.37 -23.69 -25.18
N LEU A 426 -19.82 -22.71 -25.91
CA LEU A 426 -19.23 -21.50 -25.34
C LEU A 426 -20.26 -20.64 -24.61
N GLU A 427 -21.45 -20.45 -25.18
CA GLU A 427 -22.53 -19.68 -24.55
C GLU A 427 -22.99 -20.33 -23.23
N VAL A 428 -23.09 -21.66 -23.20
CA VAL A 428 -23.40 -22.41 -21.97
C VAL A 428 -22.26 -22.31 -20.95
N ALA A 429 -21.00 -22.41 -21.38
CA ALA A 429 -19.85 -22.25 -20.48
C ALA A 429 -19.84 -20.86 -19.84
N PHE A 430 -20.05 -19.79 -20.62
CA PHE A 430 -20.02 -18.42 -20.11
C PHE A 430 -21.23 -18.03 -19.25
N SER A 431 -22.37 -18.69 -19.43
CA SER A 431 -23.56 -18.48 -18.58
C SER A 431 -23.48 -19.21 -17.21
N THR A 432 -22.54 -20.14 -17.03
CA THR A 432 -22.44 -20.99 -15.83
C THR A 432 -21.34 -20.57 -14.85
N ALA A 433 -20.80 -19.35 -14.97
CA ALA A 433 -19.72 -18.82 -14.14
C ALA A 433 -19.98 -19.04 -12.63
N ARG A 434 -19.01 -19.67 -11.95
CA ARG A 434 -19.07 -19.92 -10.49
C ARG A 434 -18.05 -19.04 -9.79
N ASN A 435 -18.52 -18.07 -9.00
CA ASN A 435 -17.65 -17.29 -8.12
C ASN A 435 -17.13 -18.20 -6.98
N GLY A 436 -16.00 -18.88 -7.18
CA GLY A 436 -15.37 -19.72 -6.16
C GLY A 436 -13.98 -20.23 -6.58
N TRP A 437 -13.19 -20.69 -5.60
CA TRP A 437 -11.83 -21.25 -5.74
C TRP A 437 -11.80 -22.65 -6.38
N GLY A 438 -12.65 -22.92 -7.37
CA GLY A 438 -12.78 -24.22 -8.04
C GLY A 438 -12.71 -24.08 -9.55
N ASP A 439 -12.59 -25.22 -10.22
CA ASP A 439 -12.58 -25.35 -11.68
C ASP A 439 -13.83 -24.69 -12.33
N ASP A 440 -13.66 -23.49 -12.91
CA ASP A 440 -14.72 -22.69 -13.53
C ASP A 440 -14.79 -22.93 -15.05
N PRO A 441 -15.90 -23.49 -15.59
CA PRO A 441 -16.10 -23.64 -17.03
C PRO A 441 -15.95 -22.34 -17.83
N ALA A 442 -16.35 -21.18 -17.27
CA ALA A 442 -16.23 -19.90 -17.93
C ALA A 442 -14.76 -19.45 -18.05
N GLU A 443 -13.93 -19.78 -17.06
CA GLU A 443 -12.50 -19.49 -17.04
C GLU A 443 -11.78 -20.33 -18.10
N ARG A 444 -11.99 -21.67 -18.11
CA ARG A 444 -11.39 -22.55 -19.13
C ARG A 444 -11.80 -22.20 -20.55
N ALA A 445 -13.05 -21.78 -20.76
CA ALA A 445 -13.52 -21.29 -22.06
C ALA A 445 -12.84 -19.96 -22.45
N SER A 446 -12.59 -19.07 -21.47
CA SER A 446 -11.87 -17.82 -21.70
C SER A 446 -10.38 -18.07 -22.02
N GLU A 447 -9.76 -19.02 -21.34
CA GLU A 447 -8.39 -19.46 -21.61
C GLU A 447 -8.26 -20.12 -22.98
N TRP A 448 -9.25 -20.92 -23.39
CA TRP A 448 -9.33 -21.45 -24.76
C TRP A 448 -9.41 -20.32 -25.79
N LEU A 449 -10.23 -19.29 -25.56
CA LEU A 449 -10.32 -18.15 -26.47
C LEU A 449 -9.00 -17.38 -26.62
N ARG A 450 -8.19 -17.29 -25.57
CA ARG A 450 -6.89 -16.59 -25.61
C ARG A 450 -5.80 -17.37 -26.34
N GLN A 451 -6.02 -18.63 -26.68
CA GLN A 451 -5.04 -19.39 -27.47
C GLN A 451 -4.87 -18.79 -28.88
N PRO A 452 -3.65 -18.87 -29.46
CA PRO A 452 -3.38 -18.38 -30.80
C PRO A 452 -4.37 -18.93 -31.84
N GLY A 453 -4.97 -18.05 -32.65
CA GLY A 453 -5.87 -18.41 -33.75
C GLY A 453 -7.32 -18.72 -33.36
N ARG A 454 -7.64 -18.96 -32.08
CA ARG A 454 -9.03 -19.30 -31.66
C ARG A 454 -10.01 -18.15 -31.81
N ILE A 455 -9.55 -16.92 -31.63
CA ILE A 455 -10.37 -15.73 -31.87
C ILE A 455 -10.73 -15.59 -33.35
N GLN A 456 -9.78 -15.83 -34.26
CA GLN A 456 -10.06 -15.75 -35.70
C GLN A 456 -11.04 -16.84 -36.14
N LEU A 457 -10.90 -18.02 -35.56
CA LEU A 457 -11.84 -19.12 -35.74
C LEU A 457 -13.25 -18.76 -35.24
N LEU A 458 -13.36 -18.16 -34.04
CA LEU A 458 -14.63 -17.71 -33.49
C LEU A 458 -15.29 -16.63 -34.36
N ILE A 459 -14.53 -15.65 -34.88
CA ILE A 459 -15.05 -14.62 -35.79
C ILE A 459 -15.64 -15.28 -37.04
N GLY A 460 -14.94 -16.26 -37.65
CA GLY A 460 -15.45 -17.00 -38.81
C GLY A 460 -16.73 -17.79 -38.52
N GLU A 461 -16.86 -18.35 -37.32
CA GLU A 461 -18.08 -19.07 -36.92
C GLU A 461 -19.26 -18.13 -36.65
N LEU A 462 -19.01 -16.95 -36.08
CA LEU A 462 -20.02 -15.91 -35.93
C LEU A 462 -20.49 -15.39 -37.29
N GLU A 463 -19.59 -15.17 -38.25
CA GLU A 463 -19.94 -14.80 -39.64
C GLU A 463 -20.83 -15.85 -40.30
N ALA A 464 -20.55 -17.14 -40.10
CA ALA A 464 -21.33 -18.23 -40.67
C ALA A 464 -22.78 -18.33 -40.16
N THR A 465 -23.12 -17.68 -39.04
CA THR A 465 -24.50 -17.62 -38.53
C THR A 465 -25.43 -16.75 -39.39
N GLY A 466 -24.87 -15.78 -40.13
CA GLY A 466 -25.61 -14.84 -40.97
C GLY A 466 -26.44 -13.80 -40.20
N ASN A 467 -26.30 -13.72 -38.88
CA ASN A 467 -26.98 -12.72 -38.03
C ASN A 467 -26.03 -12.06 -37.00
N GLY A 468 -24.73 -12.04 -37.29
CA GLY A 468 -23.70 -11.55 -36.36
C GLY A 468 -23.50 -12.39 -35.09
N GLY A 469 -24.16 -13.55 -34.95
CA GLY A 469 -24.22 -14.29 -33.70
C GLY A 469 -25.18 -13.68 -32.68
N ASN A 470 -26.32 -13.15 -33.16
CA ASN A 470 -27.33 -12.48 -32.34
C ASN A 470 -27.83 -13.33 -31.15
N ASP A 471 -27.78 -14.66 -31.27
CA ASP A 471 -28.26 -15.59 -30.24
C ASP A 471 -27.22 -15.87 -29.13
N PHE A 472 -26.05 -15.23 -29.16
CA PHE A 472 -24.91 -15.53 -28.28
C PHE A 472 -24.38 -14.30 -27.48
N PRO A 473 -25.20 -13.67 -26.62
CA PRO A 473 -24.79 -12.50 -25.84
C PRO A 473 -23.64 -12.76 -24.85
N HIS A 474 -23.54 -13.96 -24.24
CA HIS A 474 -22.47 -14.24 -23.28
C HIS A 474 -21.11 -14.40 -23.97
N ILE A 475 -21.08 -14.96 -25.18
CA ILE A 475 -19.89 -14.93 -26.04
C ILE A 475 -19.46 -13.49 -26.30
N TRP A 476 -20.36 -12.62 -26.76
CA TRP A 476 -20.02 -11.21 -27.03
C TRP A 476 -19.54 -10.46 -25.79
N SER A 477 -20.10 -10.76 -24.62
CA SER A 477 -19.70 -10.19 -23.34
C SER A 477 -18.25 -10.55 -22.97
N ARG A 478 -17.80 -11.77 -23.28
CA ARG A 478 -16.42 -12.23 -23.00
C ARG A 478 -15.44 -11.93 -24.13
N PHE A 479 -15.90 -11.97 -25.37
CA PHE A 479 -15.12 -11.71 -26.57
C PHE A 479 -14.33 -10.41 -26.48
N GLY A 480 -14.98 -9.34 -26.03
CA GLY A 480 -14.34 -8.02 -25.98
C GLY A 480 -13.17 -7.89 -25.00
N TRP A 481 -13.08 -8.78 -24.00
CA TRP A 481 -11.97 -8.83 -23.07
C TRP A 481 -10.85 -9.78 -23.52
N ALA A 482 -11.19 -10.77 -24.36
CA ALA A 482 -10.23 -11.74 -24.88
C ALA A 482 -9.54 -11.24 -26.16
N HIS A 483 -10.24 -10.45 -26.98
CA HIS A 483 -9.73 -9.98 -28.26
C HIS A 483 -9.08 -8.60 -28.14
N SER A 484 -7.75 -8.56 -28.09
CA SER A 484 -6.96 -7.33 -27.95
C SER A 484 -5.97 -7.13 -29.10
N PRO A 485 -5.65 -5.88 -29.48
CA PRO A 485 -4.55 -5.59 -30.40
C PRO A 485 -3.17 -5.61 -29.70
N LYS A 486 -3.12 -5.63 -28.35
CA LYS A 486 -1.87 -5.54 -27.57
C LYS A 486 -1.04 -6.83 -27.51
N ASP A 487 -1.59 -7.95 -27.98
CA ASP A 487 -0.91 -9.27 -27.95
C ASP A 487 0.27 -9.39 -28.95
N GLU A 488 0.57 -8.34 -29.72
CA GLU A 488 1.69 -8.30 -30.68
C GLU A 488 3.09 -8.28 -30.03
N GLN A 489 3.23 -7.84 -28.77
CA GLN A 489 4.56 -7.72 -28.13
C GLN A 489 5.28 -9.07 -27.95
N HIS A 490 4.56 -10.20 -28.09
CA HIS A 490 5.12 -11.55 -28.01
C HIS A 490 4.95 -12.38 -29.29
N ALA A 491 4.47 -11.79 -30.39
CA ALA A 491 4.27 -12.51 -31.64
C ALA A 491 5.59 -12.67 -32.43
N THR A 492 5.90 -13.90 -32.85
CA THR A 492 7.00 -14.18 -33.78
C THR A 492 6.73 -13.54 -35.15
N ALA A 493 7.80 -13.16 -35.84
CA ALA A 493 7.79 -12.42 -37.12
C ALA A 493 6.99 -13.04 -38.28
N SER A 494 6.41 -14.23 -38.10
CA SER A 494 5.65 -14.98 -39.13
C SER A 494 4.13 -14.76 -39.11
N SER A 495 3.57 -14.00 -38.15
CA SER A 495 2.11 -13.80 -38.01
C SER A 495 1.73 -12.32 -37.91
N GLN A 496 2.03 -11.54 -38.95
CA GLN A 496 1.63 -10.13 -39.00
C GLN A 496 0.11 -10.04 -39.22
N ARG A 497 -0.65 -9.82 -38.13
CA ARG A 497 -2.12 -9.68 -38.16
C ARG A 497 -2.51 -8.42 -38.92
N ASN A 498 -3.53 -8.52 -39.77
CA ASN A 498 -4.12 -7.33 -40.38
C ASN A 498 -5.21 -6.78 -39.44
N LEU A 499 -4.78 -6.02 -38.42
CA LEU A 499 -5.66 -5.48 -37.38
C LEU A 499 -6.85 -4.69 -37.96
N GLN A 500 -6.63 -3.92 -39.03
CA GLN A 500 -7.72 -3.14 -39.63
C GLN A 500 -8.78 -4.04 -40.29
N ALA A 501 -8.35 -5.08 -41.01
CA ALA A 501 -9.27 -6.03 -41.62
C ALA A 501 -10.07 -6.81 -40.56
N GLU A 502 -9.41 -7.22 -39.48
CA GLU A 502 -10.06 -7.91 -38.35
C GLU A 502 -11.09 -7.03 -37.66
N ALA A 503 -10.74 -5.77 -37.36
CA ALA A 503 -11.68 -4.81 -36.78
C ALA A 503 -12.90 -4.58 -37.68
N ASN A 504 -12.70 -4.45 -38.99
CA ASN A 504 -13.80 -4.28 -39.96
C ASN A 504 -14.75 -5.49 -39.95
N ARG A 505 -14.24 -6.73 -39.88
CA ARG A 505 -15.07 -7.94 -39.78
C ARG A 505 -15.94 -7.92 -38.53
N VAL A 506 -15.35 -7.60 -37.37
CA VAL A 506 -16.09 -7.51 -36.10
C VAL A 506 -17.14 -6.40 -36.14
N LEU A 507 -16.82 -5.24 -36.72
CA LEU A 507 -17.78 -4.13 -36.86
C LEU A 507 -18.97 -4.49 -37.74
N VAL A 508 -18.79 -5.29 -38.80
CA VAL A 508 -19.90 -5.83 -39.60
C VAL A 508 -20.82 -6.69 -38.73
N LEU A 509 -20.26 -7.63 -37.95
CA LEU A 509 -21.03 -8.49 -37.05
C LEU A 509 -21.80 -7.68 -35.99
N LEU A 510 -21.13 -6.72 -35.33
CA LEU A 510 -21.77 -5.83 -34.36
C LEU A 510 -22.91 -5.00 -34.97
N ASN A 511 -22.82 -4.67 -36.26
CA ASN A 511 -23.87 -3.96 -36.99
C ASN A 511 -25.10 -4.84 -37.30
N GLU A 512 -25.01 -6.16 -37.19
CA GLU A 512 -26.14 -7.08 -37.40
C GLU A 512 -26.89 -7.45 -36.10
N LEU A 513 -26.23 -7.31 -34.94
CA LEU A 513 -26.80 -7.69 -33.64
C LEU A 513 -28.07 -6.90 -33.27
N SER A 514 -29.05 -7.54 -32.65
CA SER A 514 -30.26 -6.87 -32.13
C SER A 514 -29.96 -5.97 -30.92
N LYS A 515 -30.86 -5.02 -30.62
CA LYS A 515 -30.74 -4.18 -29.41
C LYS A 515 -30.66 -5.02 -28.13
N ALA A 516 -31.40 -6.13 -28.06
CA ALA A 516 -31.42 -7.02 -26.89
C ALA A 516 -30.04 -7.67 -26.63
N THR A 517 -29.41 -8.18 -27.68
CA THR A 517 -28.08 -8.81 -27.60
C THR A 517 -27.00 -7.79 -27.26
N LEU A 518 -27.04 -6.62 -27.91
CA LEU A 518 -26.14 -5.51 -27.58
C LEU A 518 -26.27 -5.07 -26.12
N ALA A 519 -27.49 -5.00 -25.57
CA ALA A 519 -27.72 -4.66 -24.17
C ALA A 519 -27.17 -5.71 -23.20
N ALA A 520 -27.38 -6.99 -23.50
CA ALA A 520 -26.88 -8.09 -22.66
C ALA A 520 -25.33 -8.19 -22.66
N ALA A 521 -24.68 -7.78 -23.75
CA ALA A 521 -23.23 -7.88 -23.94
C ALA A 521 -22.48 -6.53 -23.82
N ILE A 522 -23.15 -5.46 -23.39
CA ILE A 522 -22.67 -4.08 -23.50
C ILE A 522 -21.31 -3.83 -22.82
N GLU A 523 -21.01 -4.53 -21.73
CA GLU A 523 -19.73 -4.41 -21.00
C GLU A 523 -18.54 -4.92 -21.82
N GLY A 524 -18.71 -6.06 -22.49
CA GLY A 524 -17.70 -6.65 -23.36
C GLY A 524 -17.56 -5.86 -24.65
N ILE A 525 -18.67 -5.49 -25.28
CA ILE A 525 -18.67 -4.76 -26.55
C ILE A 525 -18.03 -3.36 -26.37
N SER A 526 -18.36 -2.64 -25.30
CA SER A 526 -17.71 -1.36 -25.00
C SER A 526 -16.21 -1.52 -24.71
N ALA A 527 -15.80 -2.60 -24.02
CA ALA A 527 -14.39 -2.89 -23.78
C ALA A 527 -13.63 -3.18 -25.08
N TRP A 528 -14.27 -3.91 -26.01
CA TRP A 528 -13.70 -4.18 -27.33
C TRP A 528 -13.50 -2.89 -28.12
N LEU A 529 -14.53 -2.04 -28.20
CA LEU A 529 -14.46 -0.78 -28.96
C LEU A 529 -13.36 0.15 -28.43
N ASP A 530 -13.19 0.23 -27.11
CA ASP A 530 -12.14 1.01 -26.46
C ASP A 530 -10.75 0.42 -26.71
N ALA A 531 -10.58 -0.91 -26.57
CA ALA A 531 -9.31 -1.57 -26.85
C ALA A 531 -8.88 -1.45 -28.33
N TRP A 532 -9.84 -1.38 -29.26
CA TRP A 532 -9.64 -1.27 -30.71
C TRP A 532 -9.90 0.14 -31.26
N GLU A 533 -9.88 1.16 -30.40
CA GLU A 533 -10.31 2.53 -30.72
C GLU A 533 -9.70 3.08 -32.03
N LYS A 534 -8.41 2.83 -32.28
CA LYS A 534 -7.70 3.31 -33.48
C LYS A 534 -8.28 2.71 -34.76
N GLN A 535 -8.51 1.40 -34.79
CA GLN A 535 -9.05 0.70 -35.94
C GLN A 535 -10.55 0.97 -36.13
N VAL A 536 -11.28 1.12 -35.03
CA VAL A 536 -12.70 1.49 -35.04
C VAL A 536 -12.89 2.86 -35.70
N VAL A 537 -12.10 3.86 -35.29
CA VAL A 537 -12.14 5.22 -35.84
C VAL A 537 -11.78 5.25 -37.33
N ALA A 538 -10.82 4.44 -37.76
CA ALA A 538 -10.42 4.35 -39.16
C ALA A 538 -11.43 3.61 -40.06
N SER A 539 -12.40 2.90 -39.48
CA SER A 539 -13.39 2.11 -40.23
C SER A 539 -14.57 2.94 -40.71
N ALA A 540 -15.05 2.68 -41.93
CA ALA A 540 -16.27 3.29 -42.47
C ALA A 540 -17.54 2.96 -41.65
N LEU A 541 -17.56 1.80 -40.97
CA LEU A 541 -18.68 1.40 -40.10
C LEU A 541 -18.54 1.90 -38.65
N GLY A 542 -17.37 2.42 -38.26
CA GLY A 542 -17.06 2.78 -36.88
C GLY A 542 -18.07 3.76 -36.27
N LEU A 543 -18.39 4.84 -36.99
CA LEU A 543 -19.37 5.83 -36.53
C LEU A 543 -20.78 5.23 -36.39
N ALA A 544 -21.24 4.48 -37.39
CA ALA A 544 -22.59 3.90 -37.40
C ALA A 544 -22.78 2.92 -36.23
N VAL A 545 -21.79 2.06 -36.00
CA VAL A 545 -21.79 1.11 -34.88
C VAL A 545 -21.72 1.85 -33.54
N TRP A 546 -20.85 2.85 -33.41
CA TRP A 546 -20.74 3.65 -32.19
C TRP A 546 -22.06 4.37 -31.85
N LEU A 547 -22.69 5.04 -32.83
CA LEU A 547 -23.97 5.74 -32.63
C LEU A 547 -25.11 4.80 -32.22
N ARG A 548 -25.08 3.56 -32.70
CA ARG A 548 -26.07 2.54 -32.34
C ARG A 548 -25.88 2.01 -30.91
N ILE A 549 -24.63 1.86 -30.46
CA ILE A 549 -24.28 1.29 -29.16
C ILE A 549 -24.36 2.35 -28.04
N TRP A 550 -24.04 3.61 -28.36
CA TRP A 550 -24.06 4.72 -27.40
C TRP A 550 -25.32 4.79 -26.52
N PRO A 551 -26.56 4.83 -27.05
CA PRO A 551 -27.76 4.91 -26.20
C PRO A 551 -27.91 3.69 -25.27
N ILE A 552 -27.46 2.51 -25.69
CA ILE A 552 -27.49 1.28 -24.89
C ILE A 552 -26.47 1.37 -23.74
N ALA A 553 -25.28 1.90 -24.02
CA ALA A 553 -24.26 2.15 -23.00
C ALA A 553 -24.74 3.17 -21.96
N VAL A 554 -25.47 4.21 -22.39
CA VAL A 554 -26.08 5.21 -21.50
C VAL A 554 -27.14 4.57 -20.61
N GLU A 555 -28.08 3.79 -21.18
CA GLU A 555 -29.10 3.05 -20.42
C GLU A 555 -28.43 2.14 -19.37
N ALA A 556 -27.43 1.34 -19.77
CA ALA A 556 -26.74 0.40 -18.88
C ALA A 556 -25.94 1.09 -17.77
N THR A 557 -25.27 2.20 -18.08
CA THR A 557 -24.47 2.94 -17.10
C THR A 557 -25.34 3.65 -16.07
N ASN A 558 -26.47 4.22 -16.51
CA ASN A 558 -27.44 4.89 -15.64
C ASN A 558 -28.24 3.88 -14.77
N ALA A 559 -28.43 2.65 -15.23
CA ALA A 559 -29.13 1.60 -14.48
C ALA A 559 -28.31 0.95 -13.36
N ARG A 560 -26.98 1.18 -13.30
CA ARG A 560 -26.14 0.63 -12.24
C ARG A 560 -26.50 1.28 -10.89
N PRO A 561 -26.82 0.51 -9.84
CA PRO A 561 -27.13 1.07 -8.53
C PRO A 561 -25.90 1.82 -7.98
N GLU A 562 -26.14 2.94 -7.31
CA GLU A 562 -25.12 3.64 -6.53
C GLU A 562 -24.61 2.66 -5.46
N LYS A 563 -23.35 2.22 -5.59
CA LYS A 563 -22.69 1.52 -4.48
C LYS A 563 -22.47 2.56 -3.38
N GLU A 564 -22.72 2.23 -2.12
CA GLU A 564 -22.28 3.07 -0.99
C GLU A 564 -20.77 3.28 -1.09
N GLY A 565 -20.35 4.46 -1.59
CA GLY A 565 -18.95 4.80 -1.90
C GLY A 565 -18.71 5.39 -3.30
N ASP A 566 -19.59 5.15 -4.28
CA ASP A 566 -19.61 5.93 -5.54
C ASP A 566 -20.12 7.34 -5.20
N ALA A 567 -19.46 8.40 -5.68
CA ALA A 567 -19.81 9.79 -5.37
C ALA A 567 -21.33 10.03 -5.45
N ASN A 568 -21.95 10.13 -4.27
CA ASN A 568 -23.38 10.31 -4.16
C ASN A 568 -23.71 11.69 -4.73
N LEU A 569 -24.39 11.72 -5.88
CA LEU A 569 -24.70 12.96 -6.61
C LEU A 569 -25.59 13.91 -5.80
N SER A 570 -26.10 13.45 -4.65
CA SER A 570 -27.04 14.16 -3.79
C SER A 570 -26.53 14.47 -2.38
N VAL A 571 -25.30 14.12 -1.99
CA VAL A 571 -24.83 14.39 -0.62
C VAL A 571 -24.26 15.80 -0.49
N THR A 572 -25.12 16.68 0.01
CA THR A 572 -24.72 17.82 0.82
C THR A 572 -23.86 17.34 1.99
N ALA A 573 -22.59 17.77 2.03
CA ALA A 573 -21.68 17.69 3.17
C ALA A 573 -21.57 16.31 3.85
N SER A 574 -20.72 15.44 3.30
CA SER A 574 -20.05 14.41 4.10
C SER A 574 -19.26 15.07 5.24
N ASN A 575 -19.17 14.42 6.39
CA ASN A 575 -18.45 14.90 7.58
C ASN A 575 -17.08 15.47 7.21
N ALA A 576 -16.80 16.70 7.61
CA ALA A 576 -15.60 17.46 7.26
C ALA A 576 -14.26 16.87 7.77
N ASP A 577 -14.29 15.71 8.43
CA ASP A 577 -13.16 15.05 9.09
C ASP A 577 -12.77 13.70 8.46
N ASP A 578 -13.42 13.26 7.38
CA ASP A 578 -13.00 12.08 6.62
C ASP A 578 -11.95 12.50 5.57
N ASP A 579 -10.67 12.29 5.89
CA ASP A 579 -9.50 12.64 5.05
C ASP A 579 -9.38 11.79 3.77
N SER A 580 -10.27 10.82 3.56
CA SER A 580 -10.30 9.99 2.35
C SER A 580 -11.22 10.60 1.28
N ASP A 581 -10.67 10.83 0.08
CA ASP A 581 -11.50 11.18 -1.08
C ASP A 581 -12.52 10.03 -1.29
N SER A 582 -13.82 10.34 -1.24
CA SER A 582 -14.86 9.40 -1.67
C SER A 582 -14.45 8.88 -3.04
N MET A 583 -14.34 7.54 -3.18
CA MET A 583 -13.88 6.88 -4.40
C MET A 583 -14.45 7.59 -5.63
N ASP A 584 -13.55 8.10 -6.47
CA ASP A 584 -13.91 8.81 -7.69
C ASP A 584 -14.93 7.99 -8.48
N ILE A 585 -15.88 8.69 -9.12
CA ILE A 585 -16.83 8.04 -10.03
C ILE A 585 -16.04 7.16 -10.99
N ASP A 586 -16.41 5.89 -11.12
CA ASP A 586 -15.83 4.98 -12.12
C ASP A 586 -16.09 5.51 -13.54
N THR A 587 -15.17 6.35 -14.00
CA THR A 587 -15.26 7.09 -15.27
C THR A 587 -14.64 6.31 -16.41
N LEU A 588 -13.80 5.31 -16.12
CA LEU A 588 -13.07 4.56 -17.13
C LEU A 588 -13.67 3.18 -17.39
N ASN A 589 -14.18 2.46 -16.37
CA ASN A 589 -14.59 1.07 -16.54
C ASN A 589 -16.09 0.89 -16.85
N THR A 590 -16.85 1.98 -16.91
CA THR A 590 -18.25 1.96 -17.36
C THR A 590 -18.34 1.88 -18.89
N PRO A 591 -19.44 1.33 -19.45
CA PRO A 591 -19.67 1.33 -20.89
C PRO A 591 -19.64 2.74 -21.51
N THR A 592 -20.27 3.71 -20.84
CA THR A 592 -20.22 5.13 -21.27
C THR A 592 -18.79 5.64 -21.25
N GLY A 593 -18.05 5.36 -20.17
CA GLY A 593 -16.65 5.71 -20.00
C GLY A 593 -15.82 5.24 -21.18
N LYS A 594 -15.79 3.94 -21.45
CA LYS A 594 -15.09 3.32 -22.58
C LYS A 594 -15.42 3.96 -23.95
N LEU A 595 -16.70 4.19 -24.23
CA LEU A 595 -17.11 4.83 -25.50
C LEU A 595 -16.67 6.29 -25.63
N VAL A 596 -16.50 7.03 -24.53
CA VAL A 596 -15.85 8.34 -24.54
C VAL A 596 -14.37 8.21 -24.92
N GLY A 597 -13.70 7.13 -24.54
CA GLY A 597 -12.33 6.81 -24.96
C GLY A 597 -12.21 6.75 -26.48
N VAL A 598 -13.11 5.97 -27.11
CA VAL A 598 -13.21 5.88 -28.58
C VAL A 598 -13.44 7.24 -29.23
N PHE A 599 -14.30 8.08 -28.65
CA PHE A 599 -14.49 9.46 -29.14
C PHE A 599 -13.22 10.31 -29.03
N LEU A 600 -12.49 10.21 -27.93
CA LEU A 600 -11.23 10.95 -27.75
C LEU A 600 -10.15 10.47 -28.72
N ALA A 601 -10.11 9.17 -29.05
CA ALA A 601 -9.25 8.64 -30.10
C ALA A 601 -9.66 9.10 -31.51
N ALA A 602 -10.96 9.38 -31.72
CA ALA A 602 -11.47 9.94 -32.96
C ALA A 602 -11.11 11.41 -33.16
N CYS A 603 -10.80 12.14 -32.08
CA CYS A 603 -10.45 13.55 -32.13
C CYS A 603 -9.07 13.73 -32.81
N PRO A 604 -8.99 14.41 -33.96
CA PRO A 604 -7.72 14.58 -34.67
C PRO A 604 -6.83 15.61 -33.98
N SER A 605 -5.54 15.59 -34.34
CA SER A 605 -4.63 16.69 -34.03
C SER A 605 -5.14 17.99 -34.66
N LEU A 606 -5.18 19.07 -33.88
CA LEU A 606 -5.62 20.38 -34.36
C LEU A 606 -4.65 21.03 -35.36
N ASN A 607 -3.44 20.46 -35.52
CA ASN A 607 -2.53 20.88 -36.58
C ASN A 607 -2.97 20.35 -37.95
N ASP A 608 -3.57 19.15 -37.98
CA ASP A 608 -4.01 18.49 -39.21
C ASP A 608 -5.44 18.88 -39.59
N ALA A 609 -6.32 19.03 -38.57
CA ALA A 609 -7.70 19.46 -38.73
C ALA A 609 -8.04 20.56 -37.71
N PRO A 610 -7.83 21.84 -38.05
CA PRO A 610 -8.02 22.97 -37.12
C PRO A 610 -9.45 23.16 -36.62
N ARG A 611 -10.44 22.69 -37.38
CA ARG A 611 -11.87 22.78 -37.05
C ARG A 611 -12.54 21.40 -37.14
N PRO A 612 -12.25 20.49 -36.19
CA PRO A 612 -12.70 19.11 -36.29
C PRO A 612 -14.22 18.94 -36.17
N PHE A 613 -14.91 19.93 -35.61
CA PHE A 613 -16.35 19.88 -35.31
C PHE A 613 -17.24 20.68 -36.28
N GLU A 614 -16.78 20.93 -37.51
CA GLU A 614 -17.64 21.52 -38.55
C GLU A 614 -18.85 20.61 -38.87
N SER A 615 -19.97 21.24 -39.24
CA SER A 615 -21.25 20.57 -39.46
C SER A 615 -21.09 19.44 -40.49
N SER A 616 -21.49 18.22 -40.12
CA SER A 616 -21.38 16.94 -40.85
C SER A 616 -20.20 16.02 -40.52
N SER A 617 -19.24 16.42 -39.67
CA SER A 617 -18.14 15.50 -39.29
C SER A 617 -18.61 14.37 -38.35
N ALA A 618 -17.94 13.21 -38.42
CA ALA A 618 -18.22 12.06 -37.55
C ALA A 618 -18.08 12.42 -36.07
N VAL A 619 -17.00 13.13 -35.73
CA VAL A 619 -16.72 13.60 -34.36
C VAL A 619 -17.73 14.65 -33.89
N HIS A 620 -18.30 15.48 -34.78
CA HIS A 620 -19.40 16.38 -34.41
C HIS A 620 -20.65 15.61 -33.99
N GLN A 621 -21.02 14.56 -34.74
CA GLN A 621 -22.18 13.72 -34.43
C GLN A 621 -22.00 12.97 -33.10
N MET A 622 -20.83 12.38 -32.89
CA MET A 622 -20.49 11.71 -31.61
C MET A 622 -20.57 12.69 -30.44
N ARG A 623 -19.95 13.87 -30.57
CA ARG A 623 -19.97 14.92 -29.54
C ARG A 623 -21.39 15.36 -29.17
N GLY A 624 -22.26 15.55 -30.17
CA GLY A 624 -23.66 15.89 -29.96
C GLY A 624 -24.40 14.81 -29.16
N ALA A 625 -24.30 13.55 -29.61
CA ALA A 625 -24.92 12.42 -28.91
C ALA A 625 -24.42 12.25 -27.47
N MET A 626 -23.14 12.57 -27.21
CA MET A 626 -22.55 12.46 -25.87
C MET A 626 -23.04 13.53 -24.91
N ILE A 627 -23.13 14.79 -25.37
CA ILE A 627 -23.46 15.89 -24.47
C ILE A 627 -24.93 15.91 -24.04
N ASP A 628 -25.79 15.32 -24.88
CA ASP A 628 -27.22 15.12 -24.62
C ASP A 628 -27.49 14.01 -23.59
N ALA A 629 -26.48 13.21 -23.22
CA ALA A 629 -26.65 12.19 -22.20
C ALA A 629 -26.96 12.81 -20.82
N ALA A 630 -28.00 12.28 -20.17
CA ALA A 630 -28.43 12.69 -18.84
C ALA A 630 -27.97 11.71 -17.74
N GLY A 631 -28.11 12.12 -16.48
CA GLY A 631 -27.78 11.31 -15.30
C GLY A 631 -26.28 11.04 -15.15
N ARG A 632 -25.94 9.86 -14.61
CA ARG A 632 -24.57 9.42 -14.34
C ARG A 632 -23.71 9.39 -15.61
N SER A 633 -24.25 8.91 -16.73
CA SER A 633 -23.56 8.93 -18.03
C SER A 633 -23.19 10.35 -18.46
N GLY A 634 -24.12 11.30 -18.32
CA GLY A 634 -23.86 12.71 -18.66
C GLY A 634 -22.75 13.34 -17.83
N LEU A 635 -22.63 12.96 -16.55
CA LEU A 635 -21.54 13.42 -15.71
C LEU A 635 -20.20 12.78 -16.08
N ILE A 636 -20.18 11.47 -16.34
CA ILE A 636 -18.97 10.74 -16.79
C ILE A 636 -18.43 11.35 -18.09
N VAL A 637 -19.31 11.65 -19.05
CA VAL A 637 -18.95 12.36 -20.28
C VAL A 637 -18.24 13.66 -19.95
N ARG A 638 -18.89 14.56 -19.19
CA ARG A 638 -18.32 15.88 -18.86
C ARG A 638 -16.99 15.75 -18.11
N HIS A 639 -16.91 14.83 -17.15
CA HIS A 639 -15.70 14.54 -16.40
C HIS A 639 -14.53 14.16 -17.33
N ARG A 640 -14.72 13.17 -18.21
CA ARG A 640 -13.67 12.72 -19.14
C ARG A 640 -13.29 13.78 -20.17
N LEU A 641 -14.26 14.55 -20.68
CA LEU A 641 -13.98 15.62 -21.63
C LEU A 641 -13.22 16.79 -20.99
N ILE A 642 -13.46 17.06 -19.70
CA ILE A 642 -12.76 18.10 -18.95
C ILE A 642 -11.27 17.77 -18.74
N GLU A 643 -10.90 16.49 -18.61
CA GLU A 643 -9.48 16.10 -18.60
C GLU A 643 -8.75 16.50 -19.90
N ALA A 644 -9.49 16.65 -21.00
CA ALA A 644 -9.01 17.16 -22.28
C ALA A 644 -9.47 18.60 -22.58
N LEU A 645 -9.85 19.38 -21.56
CA LEU A 645 -10.37 20.75 -21.71
C LEU A 645 -9.51 21.68 -22.61
N PRO A 646 -8.16 21.68 -22.52
CA PRO A 646 -7.33 22.51 -23.42
C PRO A 646 -7.57 22.21 -24.91
N TYR A 647 -7.86 20.96 -25.26
CA TYR A 647 -8.17 20.57 -26.64
C TYR A 647 -9.49 21.19 -27.08
N PHE A 648 -10.56 21.02 -26.29
CA PHE A 648 -11.89 21.51 -26.66
C PHE A 648 -11.98 23.03 -26.72
N LEU A 649 -11.26 23.75 -25.83
CA LEU A 649 -11.18 25.20 -25.90
C LEU A 649 -10.51 25.71 -27.18
N ARG A 650 -9.53 24.96 -27.71
CA ARG A 650 -8.87 25.29 -28.98
C ARG A 650 -9.69 24.87 -30.20
N ALA A 651 -10.39 23.73 -30.11
CA ALA A 651 -11.14 23.14 -31.21
C ALA A 651 -12.50 23.82 -31.46
N ASP A 652 -13.22 24.17 -30.39
CA ASP A 652 -14.54 24.83 -30.44
C ASP A 652 -14.82 25.53 -29.10
N ARG A 653 -14.31 26.77 -28.97
CA ARG A 653 -14.36 27.54 -27.72
C ARG A 653 -15.78 27.77 -27.22
N SER A 654 -16.69 28.20 -28.09
CA SER A 654 -18.09 28.48 -27.75
C SER A 654 -18.78 27.26 -27.17
N TRP A 655 -18.54 26.09 -27.77
CA TRP A 655 -19.11 24.84 -27.29
C TRP A 655 -18.54 24.43 -25.93
N ALA A 656 -17.21 24.52 -25.76
CA ALA A 656 -16.55 24.18 -24.50
C ALA A 656 -17.03 25.09 -23.35
N GLU A 657 -17.18 26.39 -23.60
CA GLU A 657 -17.69 27.35 -22.63
C GLU A 657 -19.14 27.02 -22.19
N GLN A 658 -20.01 26.70 -23.15
CA GLN A 658 -21.40 26.36 -22.86
C GLN A 658 -21.56 25.02 -22.12
N TYR A 659 -20.83 23.98 -22.54
CA TYR A 659 -21.14 22.60 -22.14
C TYR A 659 -20.15 21.98 -21.15
N LEU A 660 -18.93 22.53 -21.01
CA LEU A 660 -17.93 22.05 -20.05
C LEU A 660 -17.66 23.09 -18.95
N ILE A 661 -17.42 24.36 -19.31
CA ILE A 661 -17.12 25.42 -18.34
C ILE A 661 -18.36 25.80 -17.54
N SER A 662 -19.49 26.08 -18.20
CA SER A 662 -20.69 26.53 -17.49
C SER A 662 -21.17 25.50 -16.44
N PRO A 663 -21.20 24.18 -16.71
CA PRO A 663 -21.47 23.18 -15.68
C PRO A 663 -20.40 23.08 -14.58
N LEU A 664 -19.11 23.20 -14.93
CA LEU A 664 -18.00 23.22 -13.95
C LEU A 664 -18.16 24.37 -12.94
N LEU A 665 -18.69 25.51 -13.37
CA LEU A 665 -18.89 26.69 -12.53
C LEU A 665 -20.19 26.67 -11.71
N LYS A 666 -21.11 25.73 -11.96
CA LYS A 666 -22.32 25.56 -11.11
C LYS A 666 -21.87 25.13 -9.72
N ASP A 667 -22.43 25.70 -8.66
CA ASP A 667 -22.06 25.30 -7.30
C ASP A 667 -22.92 24.13 -6.80
N ASP A 668 -22.82 22.98 -7.46
CA ASP A 668 -23.57 21.76 -7.16
C ASP A 668 -22.67 20.51 -7.01
N GLY A 669 -23.25 19.37 -6.62
CA GLY A 669 -22.49 18.13 -6.42
C GLY A 669 -21.82 17.61 -7.71
N ALA A 670 -22.42 17.86 -8.87
CA ALA A 670 -21.83 17.48 -10.15
C ALA A 670 -20.56 18.29 -10.44
N SER A 671 -20.56 19.59 -10.15
CA SER A 671 -19.38 20.45 -10.27
C SER A 671 -18.20 19.96 -9.43
N LEU A 672 -18.43 19.49 -8.21
CA LEU A 672 -17.34 18.95 -7.38
C LEU A 672 -16.63 17.78 -8.07
N ALA A 673 -17.37 16.87 -8.68
CA ALA A 673 -16.80 15.78 -9.47
C ALA A 673 -16.02 16.29 -10.71
N LEU A 674 -16.48 17.37 -11.34
CA LEU A 674 -15.78 17.99 -12.46
C LEU A 674 -14.48 18.71 -12.02
N TRP A 675 -14.45 19.30 -10.83
CA TRP A 675 -13.23 19.90 -10.27
C TRP A 675 -12.17 18.85 -9.91
N ARG A 676 -12.58 17.64 -9.49
CA ARG A 676 -11.67 16.50 -9.36
C ARG A 676 -11.05 16.12 -10.71
N ALA A 677 -11.84 16.14 -11.78
CA ALA A 677 -11.33 15.91 -13.14
C ALA A 677 -10.28 16.95 -13.56
N ILE A 678 -10.54 18.24 -13.29
CA ILE A 678 -9.58 19.33 -13.53
C ILE A 678 -8.27 19.08 -12.77
N ALA A 679 -8.34 18.63 -11.51
CA ALA A 679 -7.17 18.39 -10.68
C ALA A 679 -6.26 17.25 -11.20
N ARG A 680 -6.73 16.37 -12.09
CA ARG A 680 -5.91 15.28 -12.66
C ARG A 680 -4.80 15.76 -13.60
N ARG A 681 -4.83 17.02 -14.04
CA ARG A 681 -3.81 17.59 -14.94
C ARG A 681 -3.38 18.98 -14.50
N THR A 682 -2.11 19.30 -14.74
CA THR A 682 -1.63 20.67 -14.60
C THR A 682 -2.17 21.53 -15.74
N HIS A 683 -2.82 22.64 -15.39
CA HIS A 683 -3.36 23.60 -16.35
C HIS A 683 -2.50 24.87 -16.39
N PHE A 684 -2.44 25.48 -17.59
CA PHE A 684 -1.59 26.63 -17.87
C PHE A 684 -2.43 27.80 -18.41
N THR A 685 -1.76 28.85 -18.90
CA THR A 685 -2.27 30.17 -19.24
C THR A 685 -3.65 30.20 -19.91
N GLU A 686 -3.85 29.48 -21.01
CA GLU A 686 -5.09 29.60 -21.80
C GLU A 686 -6.33 29.05 -21.08
N VAL A 687 -6.16 27.98 -20.29
CA VAL A 687 -7.25 27.44 -19.47
C VAL A 687 -7.47 28.31 -18.24
N LEU A 688 -6.38 28.74 -17.59
CA LEU A 688 -6.46 29.51 -16.34
C LEU A 688 -6.99 30.93 -16.54
N LYS A 689 -6.87 31.53 -17.73
CA LYS A 689 -7.58 32.77 -18.08
C LYS A 689 -9.11 32.63 -17.97
N ILE A 690 -9.64 31.42 -18.14
CA ILE A 690 -11.09 31.14 -18.14
C ILE A 690 -11.55 30.70 -16.76
N ILE A 691 -10.89 29.70 -16.17
CA ILE A 691 -11.34 29.07 -14.91
C ILE A 691 -10.51 29.44 -13.69
N GLY A 692 -9.41 30.19 -13.84
CA GLY A 692 -8.43 30.37 -12.77
C GLY A 692 -8.95 31.10 -11.54
N ASN A 693 -9.87 32.05 -11.70
CA ASN A 693 -10.52 32.70 -10.55
C ASN A 693 -11.38 31.71 -9.74
N ALA A 694 -12.15 30.87 -10.43
CA ALA A 694 -12.97 29.83 -9.81
C ALA A 694 -12.08 28.71 -9.23
N MET A 695 -10.97 28.39 -9.88
CA MET A 695 -9.99 27.43 -9.39
C MET A 695 -9.41 27.90 -8.04
N ALA A 696 -9.05 29.18 -7.94
CA ALA A 696 -8.55 29.75 -6.69
C ALA A 696 -9.60 29.73 -5.56
N GLU A 697 -10.89 29.87 -5.89
CA GLU A 697 -12.00 29.67 -4.95
C GLU A 697 -12.08 28.20 -4.50
N ARG A 698 -12.06 27.26 -5.45
CA ARG A 698 -12.20 25.82 -5.20
C ARG A 698 -11.02 25.21 -4.46
N SER A 699 -9.82 25.76 -4.62
CA SER A 699 -8.66 25.43 -3.79
C SER A 699 -8.90 25.63 -2.29
N THR A 700 -9.89 26.44 -1.89
CA THR A 700 -10.27 26.68 -0.49
C THR A 700 -11.51 25.90 -0.05
N ASP A 701 -12.19 25.20 -0.97
CA ASP A 701 -13.45 24.52 -0.72
C ASP A 701 -13.25 23.15 -0.09
N ARG A 702 -13.54 23.04 1.22
CA ARG A 702 -13.35 21.80 2.00
C ARG A 702 -14.25 20.63 1.57
N ARG A 703 -15.21 20.83 0.66
CA ARG A 703 -15.97 19.73 0.03
C ARG A 703 -15.12 18.93 -0.96
N LEU A 704 -13.98 19.48 -1.39
CA LEU A 704 -12.97 18.79 -2.20
C LEU A 704 -11.88 18.23 -1.28
N GLY A 705 -11.47 16.99 -1.52
CA GLY A 705 -10.40 16.38 -0.75
C GLY A 705 -9.06 17.07 -0.93
N ARG A 706 -8.14 16.73 -0.03
CA ARG A 706 -6.82 17.37 0.07
C ARG A 706 -6.03 17.30 -1.23
N GLU A 707 -5.95 16.12 -1.86
CA GLU A 707 -5.16 15.93 -3.08
C GLU A 707 -5.70 16.79 -4.23
N THR A 708 -7.02 16.83 -4.40
CA THR A 708 -7.67 17.69 -5.40
C THR A 708 -7.28 19.16 -5.16
N ARG A 709 -7.42 19.66 -3.94
CA ARG A 709 -7.06 21.06 -3.61
C ARG A 709 -5.57 21.36 -3.85
N GLN A 710 -4.68 20.42 -3.51
CA GLN A 710 -3.25 20.52 -3.78
C GLN A 710 -2.94 20.68 -5.27
N GLN A 711 -3.56 19.88 -6.15
CA GLN A 711 -3.34 19.97 -7.60
C GLN A 711 -3.89 21.26 -8.22
N LEU A 712 -5.02 21.76 -7.72
CA LEU A 712 -5.56 23.05 -8.17
C LEU A 712 -4.60 24.21 -7.81
N VAL A 713 -4.10 24.22 -6.57
CA VAL A 713 -3.10 25.22 -6.15
C VAL A 713 -1.81 25.09 -6.94
N PHE A 714 -1.35 23.87 -7.19
CA PHE A 714 -0.16 23.61 -7.99
C PHE A 714 -0.24 24.26 -9.37
N SER A 715 -1.36 24.09 -10.09
CA SER A 715 -1.54 24.69 -11.41
C SER A 715 -1.44 26.22 -11.38
N LEU A 716 -2.03 26.87 -10.37
CA LEU A 716 -2.00 28.33 -10.21
C LEU A 716 -0.59 28.85 -9.87
N VAL A 717 0.13 28.16 -8.99
CA VAL A 717 1.50 28.53 -8.62
C VAL A 717 2.46 28.37 -9.81
N ILE A 718 2.38 27.24 -10.51
CA ILE A 718 3.22 26.95 -11.68
C ILE A 718 2.97 27.97 -12.81
N GLU A 719 1.72 28.34 -13.08
CA GLU A 719 1.41 29.35 -14.10
C GLU A 719 2.00 30.72 -13.75
N SER A 720 1.90 31.15 -12.48
CA SER A 720 2.47 32.42 -12.02
C SER A 720 4.00 32.41 -12.12
N LEU A 721 4.67 31.29 -11.77
CA LEU A 721 6.12 31.14 -11.95
C LEU A 721 6.54 31.22 -13.42
N HIS A 722 5.80 30.58 -14.33
CA HIS A 722 5.99 30.73 -15.77
C HIS A 722 5.81 32.19 -16.23
N ALA A 723 4.82 32.90 -15.70
CA ALA A 723 4.57 34.29 -16.05
C ALA A 723 5.76 35.20 -15.69
N PHE A 724 6.36 35.02 -14.52
CA PHE A 724 7.59 35.73 -14.14
C PHE A 724 8.77 35.37 -15.03
N ARG A 725 9.01 34.07 -15.27
CA ARG A 725 10.10 33.59 -16.15
C ARG A 725 10.03 34.22 -17.54
N GLU A 726 8.82 34.34 -18.08
CA GLU A 726 8.56 34.82 -19.44
C GLU A 726 8.37 36.34 -19.51
N GLY A 727 8.37 37.05 -18.37
CA GLY A 727 8.17 38.51 -18.33
C GLY A 727 6.78 38.94 -18.79
N ARG A 728 5.75 38.11 -18.58
CA ARG A 728 4.36 38.36 -18.98
C ARG A 728 3.44 38.50 -17.78
N GLU A 729 2.23 39.02 -18.02
CA GLU A 729 1.17 38.98 -17.01
C GLU A 729 0.70 37.55 -16.75
N ALA A 730 0.44 37.23 -15.48
CA ALA A 730 -0.10 35.95 -15.06
C ALA A 730 -1.58 35.80 -15.48
N ALA A 731 -1.99 34.57 -15.79
CA ALA A 731 -3.36 34.28 -16.20
C ALA A 731 -4.38 34.55 -15.08
N VAL A 732 -3.95 34.36 -13.83
CA VAL A 732 -4.66 34.78 -12.63
C VAL A 732 -3.85 35.86 -11.96
N SER A 733 -4.51 36.95 -11.53
CA SER A 733 -3.80 38.08 -10.94
C SER A 733 -3.02 37.64 -9.68
N ASN A 734 -1.78 38.12 -9.55
CA ASN A 734 -0.93 37.83 -8.40
C ASN A 734 -1.61 38.11 -7.04
N PRO A 735 -2.38 39.21 -6.85
CA PRO A 735 -3.13 39.43 -5.62
C PRO A 735 -4.17 38.33 -5.33
N ARG A 736 -4.79 37.75 -6.36
CA ARG A 736 -5.76 36.66 -6.20
C ARG A 736 -5.07 35.35 -5.78
N VAL A 737 -3.94 35.02 -6.39
CA VAL A 737 -3.12 33.87 -5.98
C VAL A 737 -2.63 34.03 -4.55
N GLN A 738 -2.14 35.22 -4.19
CA GLN A 738 -1.73 35.52 -2.81
C GLN A 738 -2.89 35.35 -1.81
N GLN A 739 -4.08 35.87 -2.14
CA GLN A 739 -5.25 35.74 -1.27
C GLN A 739 -5.65 34.26 -1.07
N MET A 740 -5.61 33.46 -2.13
CA MET A 740 -5.83 32.01 -2.02
C MET A 740 -4.81 31.36 -1.09
N LEU A 741 -3.51 31.64 -1.25
CA LEU A 741 -2.44 31.10 -0.41
C LEU A 741 -2.58 31.48 1.07
N ARG A 742 -3.18 32.64 1.37
CA ARG A 742 -3.54 33.03 2.74
C ARG A 742 -4.66 32.18 3.33
N THR A 743 -5.64 31.78 2.51
CA THR A 743 -6.89 31.16 2.97
C THR A 743 -6.82 29.63 3.05
N ILE A 744 -6.01 28.97 2.23
CA ILE A 744 -5.83 27.51 2.26
C ILE A 744 -5.26 27.03 3.60
N ASP A 745 -5.45 25.75 3.93
CA ASP A 745 -4.84 25.14 5.11
C ASP A 745 -3.32 24.93 4.96
N ASP A 746 -2.68 24.56 6.06
CA ASP A 746 -1.23 24.48 6.14
C ASP A 746 -0.63 23.40 5.24
N GLU A 747 -1.26 22.23 5.15
CA GLU A 747 -0.77 21.12 4.32
C GLU A 747 -0.83 21.48 2.83
N VAL A 748 -1.94 22.08 2.38
CA VAL A 748 -2.07 22.55 0.98
C VAL A 748 -1.07 23.69 0.70
N ARG A 749 -0.81 24.58 1.68
CA ARG A 749 0.19 25.65 1.54
C ARG A 749 1.61 25.09 1.46
N ALA A 750 1.96 24.09 2.28
CA ALA A 750 3.25 23.42 2.21
C ALA A 750 3.46 22.74 0.84
N TYR A 751 2.41 22.12 0.29
CA TYR A 751 2.45 21.59 -1.08
C TYR A 751 2.71 22.68 -2.13
N ALA A 752 2.06 23.85 -1.97
CA ALA A 752 2.28 25.01 -2.83
C ALA A 752 3.73 25.54 -2.75
N ALA A 753 4.34 25.55 -1.56
CA ALA A 753 5.74 25.90 -1.38
C ALA A 753 6.67 24.92 -2.13
N ASN A 754 6.41 23.61 -2.00
CA ASN A 754 7.17 22.58 -2.68
C ASN A 754 7.07 22.68 -4.22
N ALA A 755 5.93 23.17 -4.76
CA ALA A 755 5.75 23.38 -6.19
C ALA A 755 6.81 24.33 -6.80
N ILE A 756 7.29 25.32 -6.02
CA ILE A 756 8.33 26.26 -6.47
C ILE A 756 9.66 25.53 -6.67
N GLN A 757 10.03 24.66 -5.72
CA GLN A 757 11.22 23.82 -5.84
C GLN A 757 11.11 22.88 -7.05
N ARG A 758 9.97 22.18 -7.18
CA ARG A 758 9.72 21.25 -8.28
C ARG A 758 9.83 21.94 -9.65
N PHE A 759 9.32 23.16 -9.77
CA PHE A 759 9.44 23.98 -10.99
C PHE A 759 10.91 24.21 -11.40
N ILE A 760 11.77 24.60 -10.45
CA ILE A 760 13.19 24.84 -10.72
C ILE A 760 13.86 23.52 -11.15
N TYR A 761 13.65 22.45 -10.38
CA TYR A 761 14.23 21.15 -10.66
C TYR A 761 13.82 20.63 -12.05
N ASP A 762 12.52 20.54 -12.33
CA ASP A 762 12.00 19.96 -13.57
C ASP A 762 12.44 20.71 -14.84
N LEU A 763 12.65 22.02 -14.76
CA LEU A 763 13.11 22.85 -15.89
C LEU A 763 14.63 22.95 -16.02
N SER A 764 15.36 22.69 -14.93
CA SER A 764 16.83 22.68 -14.93
C SER A 764 17.43 21.38 -15.47
N VAL A 765 16.67 20.27 -15.41
CA VAL A 765 17.10 18.96 -15.94
C VAL A 765 16.92 18.93 -17.46
N ASP A 766 18.02 18.75 -18.21
CA ASP A 766 17.95 18.59 -19.67
C ASP A 766 17.43 17.20 -20.06
N LYS A 767 16.09 17.08 -20.13
CA LYS A 767 15.40 15.85 -20.57
C LYS A 767 15.54 15.58 -22.08
N SER A 768 16.08 16.54 -22.85
CA SER A 768 16.09 16.52 -24.32
C SER A 768 17.48 16.31 -24.94
N GLY A 769 18.55 16.42 -24.16
CA GLY A 769 19.93 16.34 -24.63
C GLY A 769 20.33 17.47 -25.60
N THR A 770 19.57 18.56 -25.64
CA THR A 770 19.77 19.68 -26.58
C THR A 770 20.68 20.78 -26.02
N GLY A 771 21.08 20.71 -24.74
CA GLY A 771 22.03 21.62 -24.11
C GLY A 771 21.51 23.05 -23.87
N GLN A 772 20.20 23.28 -23.95
CA GLN A 772 19.55 24.60 -23.82
C GLN A 772 18.73 24.79 -22.54
N ALA A 773 18.78 23.86 -21.59
CA ALA A 773 18.05 24.02 -20.33
C ALA A 773 18.60 25.22 -19.53
N PRO A 774 17.73 26.13 -19.04
CA PRO A 774 18.18 27.24 -18.20
C PRO A 774 18.77 26.71 -16.88
N SER A 775 19.77 27.40 -16.35
CA SER A 775 20.37 26.99 -15.07
C SER A 775 19.37 27.15 -13.93
N ALA A 776 19.48 26.31 -12.90
CA ALA A 776 18.64 26.41 -11.71
C ALA A 776 18.74 27.79 -11.04
N ALA A 777 19.92 28.41 -11.07
CA ALA A 777 20.15 29.75 -10.54
C ALA A 777 19.41 30.83 -11.33
N ASP A 778 19.38 30.72 -12.66
CA ASP A 778 18.64 31.66 -13.51
C ASP A 778 17.13 31.52 -13.35
N LEU A 779 16.63 30.28 -13.21
CA LEU A 779 15.22 30.01 -12.91
C LEU A 779 14.81 30.57 -11.56
N PHE A 780 15.67 30.43 -10.54
CA PHE A 780 15.42 31.02 -9.24
C PHE A 780 15.30 32.55 -9.33
N ARG A 781 16.28 33.22 -9.95
CA ARG A 781 16.33 34.69 -10.04
C ARG A 781 15.23 35.29 -10.90
N SER A 782 14.88 34.63 -12.01
CA SER A 782 13.88 35.15 -12.95
C SER A 782 12.43 34.83 -12.56
N ALA A 783 12.20 33.77 -11.77
CA ALA A 783 10.84 33.31 -11.45
C ALA A 783 10.57 33.17 -9.95
N ALA A 784 11.34 32.33 -9.25
CA ALA A 784 11.03 31.97 -7.86
C ALA A 784 11.21 33.14 -6.89
N ALA A 785 12.30 33.91 -7.01
CA ALA A 785 12.55 35.07 -6.15
C ALA A 785 11.47 36.17 -6.30
N PRO A 786 11.12 36.62 -7.53
CA PRO A 786 10.01 37.55 -7.72
C PRO A 786 8.67 37.02 -7.19
N PHE A 787 8.39 35.72 -7.37
CA PHE A 787 7.18 35.10 -6.85
C PHE A 787 7.13 35.13 -5.31
N LEU A 788 8.23 34.75 -4.64
CA LEU A 788 8.34 34.81 -3.18
C LEU A 788 8.22 36.24 -2.65
N GLN A 789 8.69 37.24 -3.41
CA GLN A 789 8.65 38.64 -3.01
C GLN A 789 7.26 39.28 -3.21
N HIS A 790 6.58 38.96 -4.31
CA HIS A 790 5.39 39.70 -4.76
C HIS A 790 4.08 38.91 -4.65
N VAL A 791 4.13 37.58 -4.55
CA VAL A 791 2.94 36.72 -4.57
C VAL A 791 2.81 35.87 -3.32
N TRP A 792 3.90 35.33 -2.79
CA TRP A 792 3.83 34.52 -1.57
C TRP A 792 3.35 35.38 -0.37
N PRO A 793 2.50 34.83 0.53
CA PRO A 793 2.07 35.54 1.73
C PRO A 793 3.25 35.95 2.62
N GLN A 794 3.27 37.21 3.07
CA GLN A 794 4.40 37.77 3.84
C GLN A 794 4.18 37.73 5.36
N GLU A 795 3.00 37.30 5.79
CA GLU A 795 2.58 37.28 7.18
C GLU A 795 3.30 36.18 7.97
N ARG A 796 3.95 36.54 9.08
CA ARG A 796 4.68 35.58 9.93
C ARG A 796 3.79 34.48 10.52
N SER A 797 2.49 34.74 10.70
CA SER A 797 1.53 33.74 11.17
C SER A 797 1.34 32.56 10.20
N LEU A 798 1.79 32.70 8.95
CA LEU A 798 1.73 31.66 7.92
C LEU A 798 3.08 30.93 7.74
N ALA A 799 4.11 31.30 8.52
CA ALA A 799 5.36 30.56 8.61
C ALA A 799 5.18 29.40 9.59
N THR A 800 4.89 28.22 9.04
CA THR A 800 4.61 26.99 9.81
C THR A 800 5.71 25.95 9.61
N PRO A 801 5.79 24.92 10.48
CA PRO A 801 6.75 23.83 10.28
C PRO A 801 6.60 23.13 8.92
N GLY A 802 5.36 22.97 8.42
CA GLY A 802 5.11 22.36 7.11
C GLY A 802 5.66 23.19 5.95
N VAL A 803 5.39 24.51 5.96
CA VAL A 803 5.92 25.44 4.95
C VAL A 803 7.45 25.55 5.04
N SER A 804 8.00 25.64 6.26
CA SER A 804 9.45 25.68 6.46
C SER A 804 10.14 24.42 5.96
N SER A 805 9.56 23.24 6.20
CA SER A 805 10.06 21.97 5.68
C SER A 805 10.04 21.94 4.15
N ALA A 806 8.95 22.42 3.53
CA ALA A 806 8.83 22.49 2.08
C ALA A 806 9.82 23.46 1.41
N PHE A 807 10.24 24.52 2.11
CA PHE A 807 11.24 25.47 1.61
C PHE A 807 12.69 25.09 1.89
N ALA A 808 12.95 24.15 2.81
CA ALA A 808 14.31 23.85 3.28
C ALA A 808 15.26 23.32 2.18
N ASP A 809 14.73 22.69 1.13
CA ASP A 809 15.48 22.17 -0.03
C ASP A 809 15.61 23.20 -1.17
N LEU A 810 14.82 24.29 -1.15
CA LEU A 810 14.87 25.31 -2.20
C LEU A 810 16.28 25.89 -2.43
N PRO A 811 17.10 26.18 -1.40
CA PRO A 811 18.46 26.66 -1.60
C PRO A 811 19.36 25.69 -2.36
N ALA A 812 19.34 24.39 -2.00
CA ALA A 812 20.13 23.38 -2.69
C ALA A 812 19.67 23.18 -4.14
N THR A 813 18.34 23.17 -4.35
CA THR A 813 17.74 23.07 -5.68
C THR A 813 18.08 24.27 -6.56
N SER A 814 18.31 25.46 -5.99
CA SER A 814 18.64 26.70 -6.72
C SER A 814 20.10 26.79 -7.17
N GLY A 815 20.95 25.80 -6.84
CA GLY A 815 22.31 25.72 -7.36
C GLY A 815 23.19 26.89 -6.92
N GLU A 816 23.75 27.62 -7.89
CA GLU A 816 24.61 28.79 -7.61
C GLU A 816 23.86 29.96 -6.96
N ALA A 817 22.52 30.00 -7.01
CA ALA A 817 21.70 30.99 -6.31
C ALA A 817 21.42 30.62 -4.84
N PHE A 818 22.19 29.69 -4.24
CA PHE A 818 21.96 29.18 -2.89
C PHE A 818 21.78 30.29 -1.83
N VAL A 819 22.66 31.29 -1.82
CA VAL A 819 22.63 32.39 -0.82
C VAL A 819 21.37 33.23 -1.01
N GLU A 820 21.09 33.60 -2.25
CA GLU A 820 19.91 34.39 -2.62
C GLU A 820 18.60 33.65 -2.25
N ALA A 821 18.60 32.33 -2.39
CA ALA A 821 17.48 31.47 -2.01
C ALA A 821 17.27 31.41 -0.49
N VAL A 822 18.34 31.30 0.31
CA VAL A 822 18.23 31.38 1.78
C VAL A 822 17.67 32.75 2.19
N ASP A 823 18.21 33.84 1.64
CA ASP A 823 17.76 35.20 1.97
C ASP A 823 16.28 35.42 1.61
N ALA A 824 15.82 34.85 0.49
CA ALA A 824 14.42 34.97 0.05
C ALA A 824 13.42 34.22 0.94
N ILE A 825 13.81 33.07 1.50
CA ILE A 825 12.92 32.25 2.34
C ILE A 825 13.08 32.49 3.83
N GLU A 826 14.13 33.21 4.28
CA GLU A 826 14.52 33.36 5.69
C GLU A 826 13.33 33.66 6.62
N ARG A 827 12.44 34.55 6.18
CA ARG A 827 11.25 34.99 6.93
C ARG A 827 10.14 33.94 7.07
N PHE A 828 10.18 32.88 6.29
CA PHE A 828 9.21 31.78 6.28
C PHE A 828 9.74 30.54 7.00
N LEU A 829 10.98 30.58 7.49
CA LEU A 829 11.61 29.48 8.20
C LEU A 829 11.28 29.52 9.68
N VAL A 830 10.86 28.38 10.19
CA VAL A 830 10.65 28.11 11.62
C VAL A 830 11.17 26.71 11.93
N PRO A 831 11.45 26.39 13.21
CA PRO A 831 11.86 25.05 13.57
C PRO A 831 10.84 23.98 13.12
N PHE A 832 11.34 22.90 12.51
CA PHE A 832 10.53 21.75 12.09
C PHE A 832 11.28 20.43 12.31
N GLU A 833 10.57 19.31 12.23
CA GLU A 833 11.16 17.97 12.39
C GLU A 833 11.99 17.59 11.17
N CYS A 834 13.30 17.89 11.23
CA CYS A 834 14.25 17.54 10.18
C CYS A 834 15.12 16.35 10.61
N TRP A 835 14.84 15.18 10.03
CA TRP A 835 15.52 13.93 10.41
C TRP A 835 16.88 13.74 9.75
N SER A 836 17.19 14.45 8.65
CA SER A 836 18.47 14.33 7.95
C SER A 836 18.80 15.53 7.06
N MET A 837 19.97 15.50 6.42
CA MET A 837 20.33 16.42 5.33
C MET A 837 19.49 16.23 4.05
N LEU A 838 18.65 15.18 3.96
CA LEU A 838 17.76 14.94 2.82
C LEU A 838 16.72 16.06 2.69
N GLN A 839 16.15 16.50 3.82
CA GLN A 839 15.17 17.59 3.88
C GLN A 839 15.73 18.93 3.37
N TYR A 840 17.06 19.06 3.31
CA TYR A 840 17.73 20.25 2.78
C TYR A 840 18.26 20.05 1.35
N GLY A 841 18.01 18.88 0.72
CA GLY A 841 18.56 18.54 -0.59
C GLY A 841 20.05 18.20 -0.61
N LEU A 842 20.69 18.11 0.56
CA LEU A 842 22.14 18.01 0.71
C LEU A 842 22.64 16.59 0.98
N TYR A 843 21.74 15.61 1.04
CA TYR A 843 22.09 14.19 1.26
C TYR A 843 22.42 13.45 -0.05
N GLY A 844 23.40 12.55 0.02
CA GLY A 844 23.78 11.66 -1.08
C GLY A 844 24.85 12.23 -2.01
N GLU A 845 24.96 11.61 -3.19
CA GLU A 845 25.92 11.97 -4.23
C GLU A 845 25.19 12.26 -5.55
N ASP A 846 25.71 13.21 -6.31
CA ASP A 846 25.28 13.54 -7.66
C ASP A 846 26.51 13.54 -8.59
N GLY A 847 26.46 12.74 -9.67
CA GLY A 847 27.61 12.54 -10.56
C GLY A 847 28.89 12.05 -9.85
N GLY A 848 28.77 11.29 -8.76
CA GLY A 848 29.90 10.80 -7.95
C GLY A 848 30.54 11.84 -7.02
N LYS A 849 29.93 13.02 -6.86
CA LYS A 849 30.33 14.04 -5.87
C LYS A 849 29.26 14.17 -4.79
N LYS A 850 29.66 14.27 -3.53
CA LYS A 850 28.72 14.54 -2.42
C LYS A 850 27.94 15.83 -2.68
N LYS A 851 26.62 15.83 -2.50
CA LYS A 851 25.78 17.03 -2.71
C LYS A 851 26.21 18.22 -1.84
N LEU A 852 26.72 17.96 -0.64
CA LEU A 852 27.34 18.96 0.25
C LEU A 852 28.49 19.76 -0.39
N THR A 853 29.08 19.29 -1.48
CA THR A 853 30.15 20.02 -2.19
C THR A 853 29.68 21.32 -2.82
N ILE A 854 28.38 21.51 -3.03
CA ILE A 854 27.78 22.78 -3.47
C ILE A 854 28.13 23.95 -2.54
N ILE A 855 28.36 23.66 -1.25
CA ILE A 855 28.86 24.61 -0.27
C ILE A 855 30.36 24.75 -0.49
N ASN A 856 30.75 25.65 -1.38
CA ASN A 856 32.14 25.83 -1.84
C ASN A 856 32.70 27.24 -1.61
N THR A 857 31.89 28.18 -1.08
CA THR A 857 32.29 29.54 -0.76
C THR A 857 31.91 29.89 0.68
N GLU A 858 32.61 30.88 1.26
CA GLU A 858 32.33 31.37 2.61
C GLU A 858 30.89 31.87 2.75
N ALA A 859 30.38 32.60 1.75
CA ALA A 859 28.99 33.08 1.73
C ALA A 859 27.96 31.93 1.76
N LYS A 860 28.18 30.83 1.01
CA LYS A 860 27.29 29.66 1.06
C LYS A 860 27.37 28.93 2.40
N ALA A 861 28.55 28.90 3.03
CA ALA A 861 28.73 28.30 4.35
C ALA A 861 28.01 29.12 5.44
N GLU A 862 28.06 30.45 5.37
CA GLU A 862 27.32 31.34 6.27
C GLU A 862 25.80 31.21 6.07
N ALA A 863 25.33 31.21 4.82
CA ALA A 863 23.92 31.02 4.50
C ALA A 863 23.39 29.67 4.97
N LEU A 864 24.15 28.58 4.79
CA LEU A 864 23.77 27.25 5.29
C LEU A 864 23.72 27.22 6.83
N LEU A 865 24.67 27.88 7.50
CA LEU A 865 24.67 27.96 8.96
C LEU A 865 23.44 28.72 9.48
N ARG A 866 23.03 29.80 8.80
CA ARG A 866 21.81 30.55 9.11
C ARG A 866 20.55 29.74 8.85
N LEU A 867 20.50 29.01 7.74
CA LEU A 867 19.40 28.09 7.43
C LEU A 867 19.20 27.09 8.58
N PHE A 868 20.27 26.41 9.01
CA PHE A 868 20.22 25.49 10.14
C PHE A 868 19.84 26.16 11.47
N ASP A 869 20.27 27.40 11.69
CA ASP A 869 19.94 28.11 12.92
C ASP A 869 18.43 28.33 13.07
N LEU A 870 17.77 28.63 11.96
CA LEU A 870 16.34 28.95 11.89
C LEU A 870 15.45 27.70 11.90
N THR A 871 15.93 26.57 11.37
CA THR A 871 15.12 25.36 11.16
C THR A 871 15.37 24.25 12.17
N ILE A 872 16.54 24.21 12.82
CA ILE A 872 16.86 23.20 13.84
C ILE A 872 16.56 23.79 15.23
N GLY A 873 15.50 23.26 15.84
CA GLY A 873 14.97 23.74 17.10
C GLY A 873 15.96 23.73 18.27
N ASN A 874 15.67 24.60 19.24
CA ASN A 874 16.52 24.83 20.42
C ASN A 874 16.04 24.06 21.66
N SER A 875 14.90 23.36 21.57
CA SER A 875 14.29 22.66 22.69
C SER A 875 14.89 21.26 22.88
N GLU A 876 14.81 20.74 24.10
CA GLU A 876 15.41 19.44 24.49
C GLU A 876 14.82 18.22 23.73
N GLY A 877 13.66 18.39 23.09
CA GLY A 877 13.02 17.40 22.21
C GLY A 877 13.11 17.71 20.70
N SER A 878 13.91 18.69 20.29
CA SER A 878 14.08 19.00 18.85
C SER A 878 14.81 17.88 18.13
N VAL A 879 14.27 17.45 16.98
CA VAL A 879 14.91 16.44 16.12
C VAL A 879 16.21 17.02 15.57
N ILE A 880 17.32 16.31 15.78
CA ILE A 880 18.63 16.70 15.24
C ILE A 880 18.89 15.91 13.95
N PRO A 881 19.07 16.59 12.80
CA PRO A 881 19.19 15.90 11.53
C PRO A 881 20.46 15.04 11.43
N TYR A 882 20.29 13.81 10.95
CA TYR A 882 21.36 12.92 10.54
C TYR A 882 22.28 13.60 9.50
N ASN A 883 23.60 13.40 9.63
CA ASN A 883 24.67 14.07 8.88
C ASN A 883 24.84 15.59 9.13
N LEU A 884 24.22 16.15 10.18
CA LEU A 884 24.52 17.53 10.60
C LEU A 884 26.03 17.72 10.88
N THR A 885 26.70 16.73 11.47
CA THR A 885 28.16 16.78 11.70
C THR A 885 28.95 16.95 10.40
N ASP A 886 28.60 16.19 9.35
CA ASP A 886 29.27 16.29 8.04
C ASP A 886 29.06 17.66 7.40
N ALA A 887 27.85 18.23 7.53
CA ALA A 887 27.54 19.56 7.04
C ALA A 887 28.29 20.65 7.82
N LEU A 888 28.38 20.54 9.15
CA LEU A 888 29.18 21.44 10.00
C LEU A 888 30.68 21.31 9.69
N ASP A 889 31.18 20.10 9.46
CA ASP A 889 32.57 19.88 9.05
C ASP A 889 32.85 20.52 7.69
N ARG A 890 31.90 20.45 6.75
CA ARG A 890 32.00 21.16 5.47
C ARG A 890 32.03 22.67 5.69
N ILE A 891 31.14 23.24 6.50
CA ILE A 891 31.12 24.67 6.86
C ILE A 891 32.48 25.08 7.45
N ARG A 892 33.01 24.32 8.43
CA ARG A 892 34.31 24.58 9.05
C ARG A 892 35.47 24.50 8.07
N SER A 893 35.41 23.59 7.11
CA SER A 893 36.46 23.45 6.08
C SER A 893 36.50 24.63 5.09
N VAL A 894 35.34 25.22 4.80
CA VAL A 894 35.18 26.31 3.83
C VAL A 894 35.36 27.68 4.50
N ALA A 895 34.86 27.83 5.72
CA ALA A 895 34.87 29.07 6.50
C ALA A 895 35.24 28.79 7.97
N PRO A 896 36.55 28.67 8.30
CA PRO A 896 37.00 28.29 9.63
C PRO A 896 36.59 29.24 10.76
N GLU A 897 36.42 30.53 10.46
CA GLU A 897 36.03 31.55 11.44
C GLU A 897 34.61 31.33 11.99
N LEU A 898 33.70 30.76 11.20
CA LEU A 898 32.33 30.43 11.64
C LEU A 898 32.31 29.40 12.77
N ALA A 899 33.32 28.53 12.87
CA ALA A 899 33.42 27.55 13.95
C ALA A 899 33.62 28.19 15.34
N LYS A 900 34.04 29.45 15.39
CA LYS A 900 34.16 30.23 16.64
C LYS A 900 32.82 30.83 17.06
N GLY A 901 31.82 30.89 16.18
CA GLY A 901 30.51 31.48 16.43
C GLY A 901 29.63 30.68 17.40
N SER A 902 28.71 31.36 18.07
CA SER A 902 27.76 30.76 19.01
C SER A 902 26.81 29.76 18.34
N ILE A 903 26.33 30.08 17.14
CA ILE A 903 25.42 29.23 16.34
C ILE A 903 26.10 27.89 15.99
N TYR A 904 27.31 27.94 15.46
CA TYR A 904 28.06 26.72 15.11
C TYR A 904 28.30 25.85 16.34
N ARG A 905 28.70 26.44 17.48
CA ARG A 905 28.91 25.70 18.73
C ARG A 905 27.62 25.05 19.21
N ARG A 906 26.49 25.77 19.17
CA ARG A 906 25.15 25.24 19.51
C ARG A 906 24.83 24.00 18.69
N LEU A 907 24.89 24.12 17.36
CA LEU A 907 24.56 23.03 16.44
C LEU A 907 25.57 21.87 16.54
N SER A 908 26.85 22.15 16.75
CA SER A 908 27.87 21.11 16.96
C SER A 908 27.67 20.36 18.28
N THR A 909 27.24 21.04 19.34
CA THR A 909 26.86 20.38 20.59
C THR A 909 25.60 19.55 20.41
N ALA A 910 24.61 20.05 19.68
CA ALA A 910 23.39 19.32 19.37
C ALA A 910 23.67 18.04 18.55
N ALA A 911 24.55 18.12 17.54
CA ALA A 911 24.96 16.97 16.71
C ALA A 911 25.75 15.88 17.45
N ARG A 912 26.23 16.16 18.67
CA ARG A 912 26.98 15.20 19.52
C ARG A 912 26.09 14.49 20.54
N ARG A 913 24.87 14.98 20.76
CA ARG A 913 23.84 14.28 21.54
C ARG A 913 23.29 13.14 20.68
#